data_AF-A0A168RG78-F1
#
_entry.id   AF-A0A168RG78-F1
#
_cell.length_a   1.000
_cell.length_b   1.000
_cell.length_c   1.000
_cell.angle_alpha   90.00
_cell.angle_beta   90.00
_cell.angle_gamma   90.00
#
_symmetry.space_group_name_H-M   'P 1'
#
loop_
_entity.id
_entity.type
_entity.pdbx_description
1 polymer ?
#
loop_
_entity_poly.entity_id
_entity_poly.type
_entity_poly.pdbx_seq_one_letter_code
_entity_poly.pdbx_strand_id
1 'polypeptide(L)'
;MNKKIKRIVLPISVGSSILIGASIATGVYFWKNNKNHSDFLTINFYKKDGDNNNFFANQKIEFDFSKQKNLVQNLIKLPNGYKLAENNSFQIKEINKNSYEIDVFVYNQKIIHLVFINNSTNNRNEVEIIQTNFDSEIVLNDYYENLENYEFSLNNSEFQVTKKNNLFLLSTPNKYESNLEISLQNKNKYSSIIYKYQNQTLKTVQISVLKDQSEIVIENLPNDLQNNYEFANEIRVFPFAEEIEIQLKKKTKTINLIYQYDDREVENVLIDIPVDQNFLNIDQLSIPNGYQFSSSQAQNIEVENTIYVKVVPKFKLATLNFKNKNNLIFTKNLNIPFYDDSINLDSIKLPENYEYLEDQNLVIPFASNIEIEIKDLKRDLIFYINTKNDFINEIYSIKDELASEISNQITNLYNFINSNLEDKTINELKNFKNIIGNLHNDLLSYFENKKNELLNQKNEIEEQIVSLQESGLFVENFKTELDLLNDSISDIKNINSYFDNKNIIQNKIDFLKDQISNFENTIQNMNFRQPDYYKIYPFINYPLQNGSYLIGKSNKAKINLFLKTSDFSAQNDLSLPHLYKLLRNGDLYIQYRLAAPGQRPPYIKINFSDIDFLDNAIYIPYNSTNNEDLKLQIRIVNNQNQILVSDLIDKNNQLTNIFIRSGDNVDETPEASTVVLNSLNDYWIFPRKFSINFREILETSGANSATISKLNQIIRDNSQNIWNYTVKNNAPIKYVDSLWIVLLKFFTEINFKNSNFELDNNQTIFTSPFNDKGSFEFQIKAKSLTDLNFSSIKWFGGSFFEYMFESTNLKNIQIRNNDNIKIVFRLNNEATSWNSNHNSRDLPEIINNSRGDLSSLKSYGLRGKYPFLANFYGNLTFELWINEQKQYQFSSNDTNQTHNISLFVLDKTEIDGRGVINIYTSNTRSSIS
;
A
#
# COMPACT_ATOMS: atom_id res chain seq x y z
N MET A 1 18.34 -45.94 -17.36
CA MET A 1 18.42 -47.40 -17.04
C MET A 1 17.00 -47.96 -16.91
N ASN A 2 16.80 -49.28 -17.10
CA ASN A 2 15.63 -50.12 -16.75
C ASN A 2 14.20 -49.56 -17.00
N LYS A 3 13.37 -50.18 -17.87
CA LYS A 3 12.59 -51.42 -17.67
C LYS A 3 11.58 -51.30 -16.50
N LYS A 4 10.29 -51.68 -16.62
CA LYS A 4 9.65 -52.57 -17.62
C LYS A 4 8.11 -52.36 -17.71
N ILE A 5 7.52 -52.88 -18.79
CA ILE A 5 6.08 -52.88 -19.14
C ILE A 5 5.26 -53.87 -18.27
N LYS A 6 3.99 -53.54 -17.95
CA LYS A 6 2.84 -54.48 -18.05
C LYS A 6 1.48 -53.75 -18.21
N ARG A 7 0.44 -54.53 -18.55
CA ARG A 7 -0.86 -54.17 -19.18
C ARG A 7 -1.91 -55.18 -18.70
N ILE A 8 -3.22 -54.85 -18.64
CA ILE A 8 -4.43 -55.71 -18.92
C ILE A 8 -5.71 -55.32 -18.11
N VAL A 9 -6.74 -54.85 -18.85
CA VAL A 9 -8.21 -55.17 -18.80
C VAL A 9 -9.15 -54.73 -17.63
N LEU A 10 -10.41 -54.43 -18.00
CA LEU A 10 -11.61 -54.06 -17.21
C LEU A 10 -12.42 -55.30 -16.74
N PRO A 11 -13.36 -55.18 -15.78
CA PRO A 11 -14.78 -55.09 -16.19
C PRO A 11 -15.75 -54.30 -15.27
N ILE A 12 -16.94 -54.07 -15.85
CA ILE A 12 -18.23 -53.54 -15.36
C ILE A 12 -18.71 -54.23 -14.04
N SER A 13 -19.40 -53.56 -13.08
CA SER A 13 -20.89 -53.60 -12.86
C SER A 13 -21.25 -53.33 -11.36
N VAL A 14 -22.40 -52.81 -10.86
CA VAL A 14 -23.54 -51.94 -11.31
C VAL A 14 -24.31 -51.44 -10.05
N GLY A 15 -24.91 -50.22 -10.09
CA GLY A 15 -26.06 -49.78 -9.24
C GLY A 15 -25.75 -49.13 -7.87
N SER A 16 -26.63 -48.29 -7.26
CA SER A 16 -27.84 -47.58 -7.77
C SER A 16 -28.45 -46.55 -6.78
N SER A 17 -28.69 -45.30 -7.23
CA SER A 17 -29.71 -44.32 -6.70
C SER A 17 -29.48 -43.68 -5.29
N ILE A 18 -30.12 -42.59 -4.80
CA ILE A 18 -31.31 -41.80 -5.22
C ILE A 18 -31.39 -40.36 -4.58
N LEU A 19 -32.14 -39.40 -5.18
CA LEU A 19 -32.62 -38.06 -4.66
C LEU A 19 -31.57 -36.99 -4.20
N ILE A 20 -31.86 -35.68 -3.96
CA ILE A 20 -33.08 -34.80 -3.90
C ILE A 20 -32.77 -33.41 -4.57
N GLY A 21 -33.75 -32.60 -4.99
CA GLY A 21 -33.67 -31.13 -4.76
C GLY A 21 -34.07 -30.13 -5.87
N ALA A 22 -35.28 -29.58 -5.77
CA ALA A 22 -35.90 -28.45 -6.50
C ALA A 22 -35.27 -27.05 -6.16
N SER A 23 -35.56 -25.87 -6.74
CA SER A 23 -36.40 -25.32 -7.86
C SER A 23 -35.97 -23.83 -8.10
N ILE A 24 -36.62 -22.82 -8.73
CA ILE A 24 -37.98 -22.53 -9.26
C ILE A 24 -37.93 -21.50 -10.44
N ALA A 25 -38.52 -21.82 -11.61
CA ALA A 25 -39.19 -20.97 -12.65
C ALA A 25 -38.53 -19.64 -13.19
N THR A 26 -39.00 -19.00 -14.28
CA THR A 26 -40.21 -19.15 -15.14
C THR A 26 -39.92 -19.20 -16.65
N GLY A 27 -40.77 -19.91 -17.38
CA GLY A 27 -40.86 -19.98 -18.85
C GLY A 27 -42.05 -20.88 -19.25
N VAL A 28 -42.71 -20.64 -20.39
CA VAL A 28 -44.00 -21.26 -20.73
C VAL A 28 -43.96 -22.02 -22.06
N TYR A 29 -44.60 -23.19 -22.11
CA TYR A 29 -44.74 -24.11 -23.26
C TYR A 29 -46.08 -24.87 -23.20
N PHE A 30 -46.54 -25.45 -24.32
CA PHE A 30 -46.94 -26.88 -24.43
C PHE A 30 -47.34 -27.27 -25.89
N TRP A 31 -47.52 -28.57 -26.18
CA TRP A 31 -47.39 -29.16 -27.53
C TRP A 31 -48.02 -30.57 -27.65
N LYS A 32 -48.81 -30.91 -28.70
CA LYS A 32 -49.44 -32.24 -28.84
C LYS A 32 -49.74 -32.72 -30.28
N ASN A 33 -49.42 -33.99 -30.56
CA ASN A 33 -49.89 -34.81 -31.70
C ASN A 33 -49.64 -36.32 -31.49
N ASN A 34 -50.58 -37.16 -31.96
CA ASN A 34 -50.32 -38.34 -32.82
C ASN A 34 -51.63 -38.57 -33.64
N LYS A 35 -51.69 -38.56 -34.99
CA LYS A 35 -50.88 -39.22 -36.06
C LYS A 35 -51.20 -40.72 -36.13
N ASN A 36 -51.59 -41.27 -37.27
CA ASN A 36 -50.74 -41.78 -38.37
C ASN A 36 -51.63 -42.14 -39.58
N HIS A 37 -51.23 -42.08 -40.86
CA HIS A 37 -50.09 -41.52 -41.63
C HIS A 37 -50.67 -41.11 -43.02
N SER A 38 -50.04 -40.33 -43.90
CA SER A 38 -48.65 -39.88 -44.11
C SER A 38 -48.63 -38.39 -44.54
N ASP A 39 -47.57 -37.59 -44.38
CA ASP A 39 -46.23 -37.82 -43.81
C ASP A 39 -45.89 -36.77 -42.70
N PHE A 40 -44.61 -36.49 -42.45
CA PHE A 40 -44.07 -35.98 -41.18
C PHE A 40 -43.89 -34.44 -41.19
N LEU A 41 -43.93 -33.69 -40.07
CA LEU A 41 -43.51 -33.98 -38.70
C LEU A 41 -44.44 -33.38 -37.62
N THR A 42 -44.63 -34.11 -36.50
CA THR A 42 -45.40 -33.70 -35.30
C THR A 42 -45.30 -34.84 -34.24
N ILE A 43 -45.25 -34.55 -32.90
CA ILE A 43 -45.17 -35.47 -31.71
C ILE A 43 -45.90 -34.84 -30.44
N ASN A 44 -45.85 -35.39 -29.20
CA ASN A 44 -47.02 -35.90 -28.46
C ASN A 44 -47.30 -35.54 -26.94
N PHE A 45 -47.15 -34.32 -26.40
CA PHE A 45 -47.31 -34.07 -24.93
C PHE A 45 -48.70 -33.63 -24.37
N TYR A 46 -49.43 -34.64 -23.87
CA TYR A 46 -50.43 -34.62 -22.78
C TYR A 46 -50.04 -35.84 -21.91
N LYS A 47 -50.38 -36.02 -20.63
CA LYS A 47 -50.73 -35.22 -19.43
C LYS A 47 -50.90 -36.32 -18.34
N LYS A 48 -51.05 -35.91 -17.08
CA LYS A 48 -51.94 -36.54 -16.08
C LYS A 48 -51.28 -37.46 -15.04
N ASP A 49 -51.61 -37.37 -13.76
CA ASP A 49 -51.93 -36.23 -12.84
C ASP A 49 -51.63 -36.77 -11.41
N GLY A 50 -51.56 -35.90 -10.40
CA GLY A 50 -51.48 -36.26 -8.98
C GLY A 50 -50.99 -35.06 -8.15
N ASP A 51 -51.83 -34.15 -7.66
CA ASP A 51 -53.31 -34.22 -7.56
C ASP A 51 -54.02 -32.88 -7.93
N ASN A 52 -55.27 -33.03 -8.37
CA ASN A 52 -56.39 -32.07 -8.27
C ASN A 52 -56.37 -30.70 -8.99
N ASN A 53 -57.00 -30.70 -10.17
CA ASN A 53 -58.27 -29.99 -10.50
C ASN A 53 -58.31 -28.92 -11.62
N ASN A 54 -59.12 -29.28 -12.63
CA ASN A 54 -59.99 -28.46 -13.49
C ASN A 54 -59.41 -27.68 -14.70
N PHE A 55 -60.34 -27.27 -15.58
CA PHE A 55 -60.20 -26.94 -17.01
C PHE A 55 -61.13 -25.77 -17.37
N PHE A 56 -60.84 -24.99 -18.42
CA PHE A 56 -61.54 -25.09 -19.74
C PHE A 56 -61.13 -24.02 -20.77
N ALA A 57 -61.51 -24.30 -22.03
CA ALA A 57 -61.69 -23.41 -23.19
C ALA A 57 -60.46 -22.97 -24.01
N ASN A 58 -60.71 -22.77 -25.31
CA ASN A 58 -59.81 -22.34 -26.38
C ASN A 58 -60.44 -21.15 -27.12
N GLN A 59 -59.64 -20.37 -27.85
CA GLN A 59 -60.07 -19.88 -29.16
C GLN A 59 -58.90 -19.82 -30.15
N LYS A 60 -59.25 -19.79 -31.44
CA LYS A 60 -58.38 -19.91 -32.62
C LYS A 60 -58.87 -18.88 -33.63
N ILE A 61 -57.95 -18.22 -34.34
CA ILE A 61 -58.30 -17.44 -35.53
C ILE A 61 -57.84 -18.21 -36.78
N GLU A 62 -58.67 -18.20 -37.79
CA GLU A 62 -58.46 -18.81 -39.11
C GLU A 62 -58.50 -17.71 -40.17
N PHE A 63 -57.90 -17.98 -41.33
CA PHE A 63 -58.44 -17.48 -42.59
C PHE A 63 -58.79 -18.69 -43.46
N ASP A 64 -60.05 -18.74 -43.90
CA ASP A 64 -60.67 -19.80 -44.70
C ASP A 64 -60.77 -19.34 -46.16
N PHE A 65 -60.52 -20.25 -47.10
CA PHE A 65 -61.26 -20.28 -48.37
C PHE A 65 -61.24 -21.69 -49.01
N SER A 66 -61.99 -22.63 -48.43
CA SER A 66 -62.81 -23.61 -49.20
C SER A 66 -63.63 -24.54 -48.30
N LYS A 67 -64.93 -24.68 -48.60
CA LYS A 67 -65.89 -25.43 -47.79
C LYS A 67 -66.11 -26.87 -48.28
N GLN A 68 -65.99 -27.81 -47.32
CA GLN A 68 -66.77 -29.07 -47.19
C GLN A 68 -66.51 -30.23 -48.18
N LYS A 69 -66.75 -31.53 -47.85
CA LYS A 69 -66.64 -32.31 -46.58
C LYS A 69 -66.83 -33.83 -46.84
N ASN A 70 -66.38 -34.69 -45.90
CA ASN A 70 -66.68 -36.14 -45.71
C ASN A 70 -65.96 -37.14 -46.66
N LEU A 71 -65.43 -38.33 -46.29
CA LEU A 71 -65.64 -39.42 -45.28
C LEU A 71 -66.48 -40.64 -45.79
N VAL A 72 -66.22 -41.93 -45.50
CA VAL A 72 -64.99 -42.71 -45.10
C VAL A 72 -65.24 -44.25 -45.03
N GLN A 73 -64.24 -45.11 -45.35
CA GLN A 73 -64.07 -46.56 -44.96
C GLN A 73 -65.07 -47.66 -45.48
N ASN A 74 -64.82 -49.00 -45.47
CA ASN A 74 -63.76 -49.86 -44.86
C ASN A 74 -63.55 -51.28 -45.52
N LEU A 75 -62.32 -51.83 -45.41
CA LEU A 75 -61.85 -53.24 -45.21
C LEU A 75 -62.21 -54.46 -46.12
N ILE A 76 -61.18 -55.26 -46.48
CA ILE A 76 -61.02 -56.73 -46.28
C ILE A 76 -59.55 -57.18 -46.54
N LYS A 77 -59.13 -58.42 -46.17
CA LYS A 77 -57.75 -58.96 -46.27
C LYS A 77 -57.64 -60.22 -47.15
N LEU A 78 -56.45 -60.50 -47.73
CA LEU A 78 -56.02 -61.82 -48.24
C LEU A 78 -54.54 -62.15 -47.90
N PRO A 79 -54.11 -63.43 -47.92
CA PRO A 79 -52.76 -63.86 -47.54
C PRO A 79 -51.87 -64.39 -48.69
N ASN A 80 -50.56 -64.47 -48.43
CA ASN A 80 -49.52 -65.31 -49.08
C ASN A 80 -49.47 -65.45 -50.62
N GLY A 81 -48.33 -65.04 -51.20
CA GLY A 81 -47.61 -65.96 -52.10
C GLY A 81 -47.12 -65.41 -53.45
N TYR A 82 -47.72 -64.35 -53.99
CA TYR A 82 -47.28 -63.74 -55.26
C TYR A 82 -47.19 -62.21 -55.18
N LYS A 83 -46.21 -61.64 -55.88
CA LYS A 83 -46.08 -60.18 -56.08
C LYS A 83 -46.86 -59.77 -57.32
N LEU A 84 -47.87 -58.91 -57.15
CA LEU A 84 -48.33 -57.93 -58.13
C LEU A 84 -49.27 -56.96 -57.42
N ALA A 85 -48.89 -55.69 -57.32
CA ALA A 85 -49.65 -54.63 -56.67
C ALA A 85 -49.17 -53.27 -57.21
N GLU A 86 -50.04 -52.28 -57.47
CA GLU A 86 -51.51 -52.30 -57.50
C GLU A 86 -52.02 -51.09 -58.30
N ASN A 87 -53.17 -51.24 -58.97
CA ASN A 87 -54.18 -50.21 -59.27
C ASN A 87 -55.06 -50.63 -60.46
N ASN A 88 -56.03 -51.50 -60.19
CA ASN A 88 -57.27 -51.63 -60.95
C ASN A 88 -58.33 -52.14 -59.97
N SER A 89 -59.14 -51.23 -59.42
CA SER A 89 -60.24 -51.53 -58.51
C SER A 89 -61.58 -51.41 -59.23
N PHE A 90 -62.44 -52.40 -59.03
CA PHE A 90 -63.83 -52.36 -59.51
C PHE A 90 -64.74 -51.89 -58.38
N GLN A 91 -65.76 -51.09 -58.71
CA GLN A 91 -66.93 -50.91 -57.85
C GLN A 91 -68.18 -51.32 -58.62
N ILE A 92 -69.07 -52.04 -57.92
CA ILE A 92 -70.40 -52.42 -58.39
C ILE A 92 -71.39 -51.76 -57.46
N LYS A 93 -72.41 -51.12 -58.03
CA LYS A 93 -73.42 -50.36 -57.30
C LYS A 93 -74.81 -50.72 -57.81
N GLU A 94 -75.62 -51.32 -56.95
CA GLU A 94 -77.04 -51.57 -57.23
C GLU A 94 -77.78 -50.22 -57.13
N ILE A 95 -78.35 -49.75 -58.25
CA ILE A 95 -79.10 -48.48 -58.27
C ILE A 95 -80.55 -48.74 -57.86
N ASN A 96 -81.13 -49.84 -58.34
CA ASN A 96 -82.40 -50.39 -57.87
C ASN A 96 -82.53 -51.86 -58.33
N LYS A 97 -83.60 -52.52 -57.90
CA LYS A 97 -83.77 -53.98 -57.90
C LYS A 97 -83.60 -54.71 -59.24
N ASN A 98 -83.61 -53.99 -60.37
CA ASN A 98 -83.45 -54.52 -61.73
C ASN A 98 -82.30 -53.84 -62.53
N SER A 99 -81.43 -53.02 -61.90
CA SER A 99 -80.32 -52.36 -62.58
C SER A 99 -79.02 -52.27 -61.76
N TYR A 100 -77.90 -52.47 -62.45
CA TYR A 100 -76.56 -52.44 -61.88
C TYR A 100 -75.67 -51.45 -62.64
N GLU A 101 -74.88 -50.68 -61.89
CA GLU A 101 -73.82 -49.79 -62.35
C GLU A 101 -72.47 -50.45 -62.04
N ILE A 102 -71.59 -50.52 -63.04
CA ILE A 102 -70.25 -51.12 -62.91
C ILE A 102 -69.23 -50.17 -63.52
N ASP A 103 -68.38 -49.59 -62.69
CA ASP A 103 -67.27 -48.75 -63.14
C ASP A 103 -66.03 -49.62 -63.41
N VAL A 104 -65.53 -49.57 -64.64
CA VAL A 104 -64.33 -50.29 -65.09
C VAL A 104 -63.22 -49.30 -65.43
N PHE A 105 -62.14 -49.36 -64.65
CA PHE A 105 -60.95 -48.56 -64.91
C PHE A 105 -60.00 -49.28 -65.88
N VAL A 106 -59.55 -48.56 -66.90
CA VAL A 106 -58.54 -49.00 -67.87
C VAL A 106 -57.38 -47.99 -67.89
N TYR A 107 -56.19 -48.49 -68.22
CA TYR A 107 -54.93 -47.74 -68.19
C TYR A 107 -55.02 -46.39 -68.95
N ASN A 108 -54.32 -45.36 -68.46
CA ASN A 108 -54.38 -43.96 -68.92
C ASN A 108 -55.71 -43.20 -68.63
N GLN A 109 -56.27 -43.39 -67.43
CA GLN A 109 -57.20 -42.44 -66.77
C GLN A 109 -58.46 -42.05 -67.57
N LYS A 110 -59.04 -42.98 -68.34
CA LYS A 110 -60.38 -42.81 -68.92
C LYS A 110 -61.39 -43.71 -68.18
N ILE A 111 -62.51 -43.12 -67.78
CA ILE A 111 -63.63 -43.82 -67.15
C ILE A 111 -64.58 -44.28 -68.25
N ILE A 112 -65.05 -45.52 -68.17
CA ILE A 112 -66.14 -46.05 -69.00
C ILE A 112 -67.28 -46.43 -68.06
N HIS A 113 -68.38 -45.67 -68.10
CA HIS A 113 -69.60 -46.00 -67.38
C HIS A 113 -70.44 -46.98 -68.20
N LEU A 114 -70.90 -48.05 -67.56
CA LEU A 114 -71.81 -49.03 -68.15
C LEU A 114 -73.02 -49.22 -67.21
N VAL A 115 -74.22 -48.94 -67.72
CA VAL A 115 -75.49 -49.08 -67.00
C VAL A 115 -76.28 -50.23 -67.62
N PHE A 116 -76.57 -51.26 -66.84
CA PHE A 116 -77.36 -52.40 -67.29
C PHE A 116 -78.82 -52.28 -66.80
N ILE A 117 -79.77 -52.25 -67.73
CA ILE A 117 -81.21 -52.19 -67.45
C ILE A 117 -81.87 -53.51 -67.90
N ASN A 118 -82.35 -54.31 -66.95
CA ASN A 118 -83.05 -55.56 -67.28
C ASN A 118 -84.56 -55.31 -67.47
N ASN A 119 -84.99 -55.10 -68.72
CA ASN A 119 -86.37 -54.75 -69.05
C ASN A 119 -87.25 -56.00 -69.30
N SER A 120 -87.85 -56.51 -68.24
CA SER A 120 -88.45 -57.86 -68.16
C SER A 120 -89.81 -58.04 -68.86
N THR A 121 -90.02 -57.44 -70.04
CA THR A 121 -91.33 -57.40 -70.71
C THR A 121 -91.37 -57.89 -72.16
N ASN A 122 -90.24 -57.99 -72.87
CA ASN A 122 -90.24 -58.31 -74.32
C ASN A 122 -89.23 -59.39 -74.79
N ASN A 123 -88.53 -60.10 -73.88
CA ASN A 123 -87.56 -61.16 -74.22
C ASN A 123 -86.49 -60.76 -75.28
N ARG A 124 -86.13 -59.47 -75.30
CA ARG A 124 -85.00 -58.92 -76.06
C ARG A 124 -84.08 -58.19 -75.09
N ASN A 125 -82.79 -58.44 -75.18
CA ASN A 125 -81.79 -57.68 -74.43
C ASN A 125 -81.46 -56.43 -75.25
N GLU A 126 -81.95 -55.28 -74.81
CA GLU A 126 -81.60 -53.99 -75.40
C GLU A 126 -80.42 -53.40 -74.62
N VAL A 127 -79.40 -52.92 -75.35
CA VAL A 127 -78.21 -52.28 -74.77
C VAL A 127 -78.16 -50.85 -75.32
N GLU A 128 -78.43 -49.88 -74.45
CA GLU A 128 -78.42 -48.46 -74.82
C GLU A 128 -77.04 -47.85 -74.47
N ILE A 129 -76.34 -47.35 -75.49
CA ILE A 129 -75.05 -46.66 -75.34
C ILE A 129 -75.30 -45.16 -75.48
N ILE A 130 -75.31 -44.45 -74.35
CA ILE A 130 -75.51 -43.00 -74.32
C ILE A 130 -74.16 -42.30 -74.55
N GLN A 131 -73.96 -41.79 -75.76
CA GLN A 131 -72.74 -41.09 -76.17
C GLN A 131 -72.82 -39.59 -75.82
N THR A 132 -71.79 -39.07 -75.15
CA THR A 132 -71.56 -37.62 -74.99
C THR A 132 -70.41 -37.16 -75.89
N ASN A 133 -70.49 -35.92 -76.38
CA ASN A 133 -69.69 -35.44 -77.50
C ASN A 133 -68.17 -35.42 -77.23
N PHE A 134 -67.41 -35.89 -78.23
CA PHE A 134 -66.01 -35.51 -78.47
C PHE A 134 -65.83 -35.32 -79.98
N ASP A 135 -65.33 -34.15 -80.39
CA ASP A 135 -65.14 -33.79 -81.80
C ASP A 135 -63.77 -34.21 -82.34
N SER A 136 -63.73 -34.53 -83.65
CA SER A 136 -62.55 -34.84 -84.50
C SER A 136 -61.72 -36.09 -84.11
N GLU A 137 -61.60 -37.12 -84.96
CA GLU A 137 -60.80 -37.23 -86.21
C GLU A 137 -59.27 -37.28 -85.97
N ILE A 138 -58.45 -38.16 -86.58
CA ILE A 138 -58.63 -39.12 -87.71
C ILE A 138 -57.85 -40.44 -87.42
N VAL A 139 -58.10 -41.49 -88.23
CA VAL A 139 -57.32 -42.73 -88.43
C VAL A 139 -57.47 -43.85 -87.38
N LEU A 140 -58.38 -44.77 -87.68
CA LEU A 140 -58.44 -46.12 -87.09
C LEU A 140 -58.79 -47.18 -88.16
N ASN A 141 -58.09 -47.15 -89.31
CA ASN A 141 -58.33 -48.09 -90.41
C ASN A 141 -57.82 -49.52 -90.16
N ASP A 142 -56.77 -49.69 -89.34
CA ASP A 142 -56.01 -50.95 -89.28
C ASP A 142 -56.47 -51.92 -88.17
N TYR A 143 -57.64 -51.69 -87.56
CA TYR A 143 -58.11 -52.47 -86.39
C TYR A 143 -59.46 -53.19 -86.55
N TYR A 144 -60.13 -53.07 -87.70
CA TYR A 144 -61.44 -53.72 -87.95
C TYR A 144 -61.37 -55.06 -88.71
N GLU A 145 -60.15 -55.58 -88.96
CA GLU A 145 -59.93 -56.87 -89.64
C GLU A 145 -59.82 -58.07 -88.69
N ASN A 146 -59.47 -57.87 -87.41
CA ASN A 146 -59.16 -58.96 -86.46
C ASN A 146 -60.27 -59.24 -85.42
N LEU A 147 -61.54 -59.08 -85.80
CA LEU A 147 -62.71 -59.47 -85.00
C LEU A 147 -63.64 -60.37 -85.83
N GLU A 148 -63.19 -61.60 -86.07
CA GLU A 148 -64.02 -62.68 -86.59
C GLU A 148 -64.54 -63.54 -85.42
N ASN A 149 -65.86 -63.74 -85.37
CA ASN A 149 -66.58 -64.63 -84.45
C ASN A 149 -66.39 -64.34 -82.96
N TYR A 150 -67.37 -63.66 -82.36
CA TYR A 150 -67.48 -63.57 -80.90
C TYR A 150 -68.62 -64.47 -80.42
N GLU A 151 -68.33 -65.35 -79.47
CA GLU A 151 -69.27 -66.23 -78.80
C GLU A 151 -69.45 -65.78 -77.35
N PHE A 152 -70.70 -65.66 -76.92
CA PHE A 152 -71.02 -65.45 -75.51
C PHE A 152 -72.33 -66.13 -75.15
N SER A 153 -72.45 -66.52 -73.89
CA SER A 153 -73.64 -67.19 -73.36
C SER A 153 -74.37 -66.28 -72.37
N LEU A 154 -75.69 -66.20 -72.52
CA LEU A 154 -76.57 -65.47 -71.60
C LEU A 154 -77.81 -66.33 -71.32
N ASN A 155 -78.16 -66.50 -70.05
CA ASN A 155 -79.29 -67.32 -69.60
C ASN A 155 -79.35 -68.72 -70.26
N ASN A 156 -78.21 -69.43 -70.25
CA ASN A 156 -78.03 -70.78 -70.82
C ASN A 156 -78.35 -70.91 -72.32
N SER A 157 -78.31 -69.80 -73.08
CA SER A 157 -78.32 -69.80 -74.54
C SER A 157 -76.99 -69.25 -75.07
N GLU A 158 -76.38 -69.97 -76.00
CA GLU A 158 -75.16 -69.56 -76.71
C GLU A 158 -75.53 -68.73 -77.95
N PHE A 159 -74.89 -67.57 -78.10
CA PHE A 159 -75.06 -66.67 -79.23
C PHE A 159 -73.74 -66.54 -79.99
N GLN A 160 -73.78 -66.75 -81.30
CA GLN A 160 -72.63 -66.60 -82.20
C GLN A 160 -72.87 -65.40 -83.12
N VAL A 161 -71.93 -64.45 -83.14
CA VAL A 161 -72.01 -63.24 -83.97
C VAL A 161 -71.01 -63.35 -85.12
N THR A 162 -71.52 -63.43 -86.34
CA THR A 162 -70.73 -63.73 -87.55
C THR A 162 -70.82 -62.56 -88.54
N LYS A 163 -69.69 -61.94 -88.86
CA LYS A 163 -69.56 -60.85 -89.84
C LYS A 163 -69.64 -61.42 -91.26
N LYS A 164 -70.56 -60.93 -92.11
CA LYS A 164 -70.69 -61.36 -93.50
C LYS A 164 -71.11 -60.19 -94.38
N ASN A 165 -70.27 -59.84 -95.37
CA ASN A 165 -70.49 -58.75 -96.33
C ASN A 165 -70.94 -57.42 -95.68
N ASN A 166 -70.19 -56.95 -94.68
CA ASN A 166 -70.43 -55.71 -93.90
C ASN A 166 -71.77 -55.67 -93.12
N LEU A 167 -72.43 -56.81 -92.93
CA LEU A 167 -73.51 -57.01 -91.97
C LEU A 167 -73.03 -57.97 -90.86
N PHE A 168 -73.54 -57.78 -89.64
CA PHE A 168 -73.37 -58.73 -88.54
C PHE A 168 -74.62 -59.58 -88.42
N LEU A 169 -74.48 -60.89 -88.60
CA LEU A 169 -75.54 -61.87 -88.38
C LEU A 169 -75.41 -62.44 -86.97
N LEU A 170 -76.52 -62.54 -86.25
CA LEU A 170 -76.58 -63.02 -84.87
C LEU A 170 -77.52 -64.22 -84.83
N SER A 171 -76.95 -65.42 -84.77
CA SER A 171 -77.67 -66.68 -84.90
C SER A 171 -77.67 -67.48 -83.60
N THR A 172 -78.82 -68.06 -83.26
CA THR A 172 -78.96 -69.10 -82.22
C THR A 172 -79.20 -70.47 -82.88
N PRO A 173 -78.91 -71.59 -82.19
CA PRO A 173 -78.97 -72.93 -82.82
C PRO A 173 -80.35 -73.41 -83.29
N ASN A 174 -81.45 -72.72 -82.91
CA ASN A 174 -82.82 -73.14 -83.22
C ASN A 174 -83.49 -72.20 -84.23
N LYS A 175 -83.64 -72.69 -85.46
CA LYS A 175 -84.18 -72.00 -86.64
C LYS A 175 -85.41 -71.12 -86.38
N TYR A 176 -85.24 -69.80 -86.45
CA TYR A 176 -86.14 -68.86 -87.15
C TYR A 176 -85.36 -67.58 -87.48
N GLU A 177 -85.08 -67.35 -88.77
CA GLU A 177 -84.47 -66.09 -89.23
C GLU A 177 -85.52 -64.98 -89.26
N SER A 178 -85.15 -63.76 -88.86
CA SER A 178 -85.99 -62.57 -89.04
C SER A 178 -85.12 -61.38 -89.44
N ASN A 179 -85.43 -60.80 -90.60
CA ASN A 179 -84.70 -59.67 -91.17
C ASN A 179 -85.29 -58.35 -90.65
N LEU A 180 -84.43 -57.33 -90.49
CA LEU A 180 -84.85 -56.00 -90.07
C LEU A 180 -84.06 -54.96 -90.89
N GLU A 181 -84.74 -54.36 -91.87
CA GLU A 181 -84.17 -53.30 -92.71
C GLU A 181 -84.35 -51.92 -92.06
N ILE A 182 -83.31 -51.08 -92.14
CA ILE A 182 -83.40 -49.64 -91.92
C ILE A 182 -82.61 -48.96 -93.05
N SER A 183 -83.19 -47.96 -93.70
CA SER A 183 -82.61 -47.29 -94.88
C SER A 183 -82.17 -45.85 -94.57
N LEU A 184 -81.16 -45.37 -95.31
CA LEU A 184 -80.51 -44.07 -95.12
C LEU A 184 -80.92 -43.06 -96.19
N GLN A 185 -81.46 -41.90 -95.79
CA GLN A 185 -81.39 -40.66 -96.58
C GLN A 185 -81.33 -39.41 -95.69
N ASN A 186 -80.25 -38.64 -95.81
CA ASN A 186 -80.23 -37.17 -95.97
C ASN A 186 -78.77 -36.67 -96.15
N LYS A 187 -78.58 -35.45 -96.65
CA LYS A 187 -77.25 -34.88 -96.97
C LYS A 187 -77.05 -33.48 -96.35
N ASN A 188 -75.99 -33.31 -95.58
CA ASN A 188 -75.55 -32.03 -95.02
C ASN A 188 -74.51 -31.33 -95.94
N LYS A 189 -74.12 -30.10 -95.58
CA LYS A 189 -72.94 -29.40 -96.10
C LYS A 189 -71.86 -29.31 -95.01
N TYR A 190 -70.64 -28.96 -95.39
CA TYR A 190 -69.49 -28.83 -94.48
C TYR A 190 -68.72 -27.51 -94.74
N SER A 191 -67.98 -27.06 -93.73
CA SER A 191 -67.07 -25.90 -93.79
C SER A 191 -65.81 -26.21 -92.98
N SER A 192 -64.64 -25.77 -93.44
CA SER A 192 -63.35 -25.98 -92.79
C SER A 192 -62.88 -24.69 -92.09
N ILE A 193 -62.85 -24.69 -90.76
CA ILE A 193 -62.32 -23.58 -89.96
C ILE A 193 -60.80 -23.76 -89.83
N ILE A 194 -60.01 -22.84 -90.38
CA ILE A 194 -58.55 -22.90 -90.41
C ILE A 194 -57.99 -21.87 -89.43
N TYR A 195 -57.54 -22.32 -88.26
CA TYR A 195 -56.87 -21.51 -87.26
C TYR A 195 -55.40 -21.30 -87.65
N LYS A 196 -54.98 -20.04 -87.80
CA LYS A 196 -53.61 -19.66 -88.21
C LYS A 196 -52.94 -18.73 -87.20
N TYR A 197 -51.61 -18.76 -87.17
CA TYR A 197 -50.77 -17.77 -86.49
C TYR A 197 -49.56 -17.48 -87.39
N GLN A 198 -49.27 -16.19 -87.65
CA GLN A 198 -48.19 -15.76 -88.55
C GLN A 198 -48.21 -16.52 -89.91
N ASN A 199 -49.41 -16.67 -90.49
CA ASN A 199 -49.72 -17.43 -91.72
C ASN A 199 -49.46 -18.95 -91.67
N GLN A 200 -48.98 -19.51 -90.57
CA GLN A 200 -48.90 -20.97 -90.37
C GLN A 200 -50.24 -21.49 -89.85
N THR A 201 -50.77 -22.57 -90.45
CA THR A 201 -51.95 -23.27 -89.91
C THR A 201 -51.57 -24.00 -88.63
N LEU A 202 -52.20 -23.59 -87.52
CA LEU A 202 -52.09 -24.24 -86.23
C LEU A 202 -53.02 -25.45 -86.13
N LYS A 203 -54.24 -25.32 -86.68
CA LYS A 203 -55.26 -26.38 -86.69
C LYS A 203 -56.31 -26.12 -87.76
N THR A 204 -56.85 -27.17 -88.37
CA THR A 204 -58.09 -27.12 -89.15
C THR A 204 -59.15 -27.96 -88.45
N VAL A 205 -60.39 -27.49 -88.42
CA VAL A 205 -61.55 -28.19 -87.85
C VAL A 205 -62.68 -28.14 -88.86
N GLN A 206 -63.20 -29.30 -89.30
CA GLN A 206 -64.43 -29.32 -90.10
C GLN A 206 -65.66 -29.25 -89.20
N ILE A 207 -66.67 -28.50 -89.66
CA ILE A 207 -67.99 -28.47 -89.05
C ILE A 207 -69.07 -28.78 -90.09
N SER A 208 -70.10 -29.55 -89.70
CA SER A 208 -71.28 -29.77 -90.55
C SER A 208 -72.29 -28.66 -90.35
N VAL A 209 -72.80 -28.10 -91.45
CA VAL A 209 -73.74 -26.98 -91.45
C VAL A 209 -75.04 -27.44 -92.10
N LEU A 210 -76.18 -27.08 -91.49
CA LEU A 210 -77.49 -27.38 -92.05
C LEU A 210 -77.66 -26.64 -93.38
N LYS A 211 -78.33 -27.27 -94.34
CA LYS A 211 -78.43 -26.80 -95.74
C LYS A 211 -78.90 -25.34 -95.88
N ASP A 212 -79.68 -24.88 -94.90
CA ASP A 212 -80.42 -23.63 -94.88
C ASP A 212 -79.80 -22.56 -93.95
N GLN A 213 -78.67 -22.85 -93.28
CA GLN A 213 -77.87 -21.86 -92.53
C GLN A 213 -76.96 -21.07 -93.47
N SER A 214 -76.89 -19.75 -93.27
CA SER A 214 -76.09 -18.80 -94.04
C SER A 214 -74.85 -18.25 -93.30
N GLU A 215 -74.75 -18.49 -92.00
CA GLU A 215 -73.70 -17.97 -91.12
C GLU A 215 -73.19 -19.06 -90.17
N ILE A 216 -71.93 -18.90 -89.73
CA ILE A 216 -71.19 -19.78 -88.84
C ILE A 216 -70.68 -18.93 -87.67
N VAL A 217 -70.98 -19.36 -86.44
CA VAL A 217 -70.56 -18.68 -85.20
C VAL A 217 -69.48 -19.53 -84.50
N ILE A 218 -68.38 -18.89 -84.11
CA ILE A 218 -67.18 -19.56 -83.58
C ILE A 218 -66.77 -18.85 -82.29
N GLU A 219 -67.41 -19.24 -81.19
CA GLU A 219 -67.31 -18.55 -79.89
C GLU A 219 -65.98 -18.81 -79.16
N ASN A 220 -65.47 -20.04 -79.27
CA ASN A 220 -64.30 -20.53 -78.53
C ASN A 220 -63.22 -21.07 -79.46
N LEU A 221 -61.97 -21.08 -78.98
CA LEU A 221 -60.88 -21.81 -79.64
C LEU A 221 -60.90 -23.29 -79.25
N PRO A 222 -60.34 -24.18 -80.10
CA PRO A 222 -59.99 -25.54 -79.69
C PRO A 222 -59.16 -25.55 -78.41
N ASN A 223 -59.46 -26.46 -77.48
CA ASN A 223 -58.86 -26.53 -76.14
C ASN A 223 -57.32 -26.57 -76.15
N ASP A 224 -56.73 -27.20 -77.18
CA ASP A 224 -55.29 -27.31 -77.40
C ASP A 224 -54.62 -26.00 -77.85
N LEU A 225 -55.39 -25.07 -78.43
CA LEU A 225 -54.92 -23.72 -78.77
C LEU A 225 -55.22 -22.71 -77.66
N GLN A 226 -56.33 -22.88 -76.92
CA GLN A 226 -56.88 -21.91 -75.96
C GLN A 226 -55.91 -21.49 -74.84
N ASN A 227 -54.96 -22.35 -74.46
CA ASN A 227 -53.96 -22.04 -73.42
C ASN A 227 -52.87 -21.06 -73.92
N ASN A 228 -52.41 -21.23 -75.17
CA ASN A 228 -51.23 -20.53 -75.70
C ASN A 228 -51.59 -19.41 -76.71
N TYR A 229 -52.81 -19.43 -77.24
CA TYR A 229 -53.29 -18.53 -78.27
C TYR A 229 -54.67 -17.95 -77.93
N GLU A 230 -54.98 -16.83 -78.56
CA GLU A 230 -56.30 -16.19 -78.57
C GLU A 230 -56.60 -15.63 -79.96
N PHE A 231 -57.88 -15.34 -80.24
CA PHE A 231 -58.29 -14.70 -81.49
C PHE A 231 -57.58 -13.34 -81.68
N ALA A 232 -57.06 -13.08 -82.87
CA ALA A 232 -56.43 -11.80 -83.19
C ALA A 232 -57.48 -10.67 -83.37
N ASN A 233 -58.68 -11.02 -83.85
CA ASN A 233 -59.78 -10.10 -84.14
C ASN A 233 -61.00 -10.40 -83.26
N GLU A 234 -61.93 -9.45 -83.11
CA GLU A 234 -63.15 -9.61 -82.31
C GLU A 234 -64.32 -10.29 -83.06
N ILE A 235 -64.25 -10.41 -84.39
CA ILE A 235 -65.31 -11.03 -85.19
C ILE A 235 -65.43 -12.53 -84.86
N ARG A 236 -66.64 -12.96 -84.46
CA ARG A 236 -66.99 -14.36 -84.14
C ARG A 236 -68.04 -14.97 -85.09
N VAL A 237 -68.65 -14.15 -85.94
CA VAL A 237 -69.69 -14.55 -86.89
C VAL A 237 -69.13 -14.38 -88.31
N PHE A 238 -69.25 -15.42 -89.12
CA PHE A 238 -68.71 -15.47 -90.47
C PHE A 238 -69.80 -15.96 -91.44
N PRO A 239 -69.88 -15.42 -92.68
CA PRO A 239 -70.77 -15.99 -93.70
C PRO A 239 -70.33 -17.41 -94.05
N PHE A 240 -71.27 -18.27 -94.45
CA PHE A 240 -70.93 -19.63 -94.91
C PHE A 240 -69.96 -19.60 -96.10
N ALA A 241 -68.82 -20.26 -95.92
CA ALA A 241 -67.81 -20.52 -96.94
C ALA A 241 -67.25 -21.95 -96.76
N GLU A 242 -66.67 -22.53 -97.81
CA GLU A 242 -66.06 -23.86 -97.73
C GLU A 242 -64.80 -23.87 -96.83
N GLU A 243 -64.11 -22.73 -96.73
CA GLU A 243 -63.02 -22.48 -95.79
C GLU A 243 -63.22 -21.12 -95.08
N ILE A 244 -62.93 -21.05 -93.77
CA ILE A 244 -62.95 -19.84 -92.95
C ILE A 244 -61.62 -19.72 -92.21
N GLU A 245 -60.82 -18.69 -92.52
CA GLU A 245 -59.54 -18.47 -91.84
C GLU A 245 -59.69 -17.62 -90.57
N ILE A 246 -59.19 -18.13 -89.45
CA ILE A 246 -59.16 -17.43 -88.17
C ILE A 246 -57.71 -17.17 -87.79
N GLN A 247 -57.32 -15.89 -87.84
CA GLN A 247 -56.03 -15.45 -87.34
C GLN A 247 -56.03 -15.39 -85.81
N LEU A 248 -55.02 -15.99 -85.21
CA LEU A 248 -54.74 -16.00 -83.77
C LEU A 248 -53.48 -15.17 -83.46
N LYS A 249 -53.32 -14.81 -82.19
CA LYS A 249 -52.09 -14.28 -81.60
C LYS A 249 -51.67 -15.13 -80.41
N LYS A 250 -50.36 -15.20 -80.12
CA LYS A 250 -49.85 -15.84 -78.89
C LYS A 250 -50.27 -15.03 -77.66
N LYS A 251 -50.49 -15.73 -76.55
CA LYS A 251 -50.69 -15.13 -75.22
C LYS A 251 -49.39 -14.76 -74.54
N THR A 252 -48.32 -15.54 -74.74
CA THR A 252 -47.00 -15.31 -74.09
C THR A 252 -45.85 -15.15 -75.09
N LYS A 253 -44.80 -14.46 -74.63
CA LYS A 253 -43.46 -14.31 -75.22
C LYS A 253 -42.42 -14.78 -74.20
N THR A 254 -41.39 -15.48 -74.66
CA THR A 254 -40.25 -15.91 -73.84
C THR A 254 -39.19 -14.80 -73.85
N ILE A 255 -38.63 -14.47 -72.69
CA ILE A 255 -37.52 -13.53 -72.53
C ILE A 255 -36.39 -14.15 -71.69
N ASN A 256 -35.17 -13.66 -71.85
CA ASN A 256 -34.02 -14.09 -71.07
C ASN A 256 -33.80 -13.21 -69.84
N LEU A 257 -33.58 -13.81 -68.66
CA LEU A 257 -33.39 -13.11 -67.39
C LEU A 257 -32.00 -13.43 -66.83
N ILE A 258 -31.11 -12.44 -66.83
CA ILE A 258 -29.74 -12.57 -66.35
C ILE A 258 -29.63 -11.86 -65.00
N TYR A 259 -29.46 -12.63 -63.93
CA TYR A 259 -29.11 -12.09 -62.62
C TYR A 259 -27.61 -11.78 -62.59
N GLN A 260 -27.24 -10.57 -62.18
CA GLN A 260 -25.84 -10.13 -62.15
C GLN A 260 -25.44 -9.42 -60.85
N TYR A 261 -24.19 -9.64 -60.44
CA TYR A 261 -23.55 -8.99 -59.29
C TYR A 261 -22.10 -8.58 -59.66
N ASP A 262 -21.76 -7.30 -59.48
CA ASP A 262 -20.54 -6.67 -59.99
C ASP A 262 -20.23 -7.06 -61.46
N ASP A 263 -21.21 -6.82 -62.35
CA ASP A 263 -21.19 -7.10 -63.79
C ASP A 263 -20.84 -8.56 -64.18
N ARG A 264 -20.98 -9.50 -63.24
CA ARG A 264 -20.81 -10.95 -63.46
C ARG A 264 -22.16 -11.65 -63.39
N GLU A 265 -22.39 -12.58 -64.31
CA GLU A 265 -23.53 -13.49 -64.33
C GLU A 265 -23.53 -14.37 -63.06
N VAL A 266 -24.66 -14.36 -62.34
CA VAL A 266 -24.92 -15.16 -61.13
C VAL A 266 -25.79 -16.37 -61.46
N GLU A 267 -26.87 -16.13 -62.21
CA GLU A 267 -27.82 -17.14 -62.68
C GLU A 267 -28.56 -16.59 -63.92
N ASN A 268 -29.00 -17.48 -64.81
CA ASN A 268 -29.49 -17.15 -66.15
C ASN A 268 -30.69 -18.06 -66.48
N VAL A 269 -31.86 -17.45 -66.69
CA VAL A 269 -33.16 -18.15 -66.70
C VAL A 269 -34.04 -17.63 -67.83
N LEU A 270 -34.62 -18.54 -68.62
CA LEU A 270 -35.69 -18.19 -69.57
C LEU A 270 -37.04 -18.16 -68.85
N ILE A 271 -37.82 -17.09 -69.03
CA ILE A 271 -39.17 -16.97 -68.48
C ILE A 271 -40.19 -16.61 -69.57
N ASP A 272 -41.41 -17.15 -69.45
CA ASP A 272 -42.54 -16.79 -70.30
C ASP A 272 -43.41 -15.73 -69.60
N ILE A 273 -43.75 -14.67 -70.32
CA ILE A 273 -44.58 -13.56 -69.86
C ILE A 273 -45.65 -13.20 -70.91
N PRO A 274 -46.80 -12.63 -70.54
CA PRO A 274 -47.79 -12.11 -71.49
C PRO A 274 -47.19 -11.21 -72.59
N VAL A 275 -47.68 -11.35 -73.83
CA VAL A 275 -47.15 -10.60 -75.00
C VAL A 275 -47.28 -9.09 -74.82
N ASP A 276 -48.39 -8.65 -74.22
CA ASP A 276 -48.74 -7.27 -73.90
C ASP A 276 -48.11 -6.74 -72.61
N GLN A 277 -47.40 -7.57 -71.83
CA GLN A 277 -46.67 -7.10 -70.66
C GLN A 277 -45.46 -6.26 -71.08
N ASN A 278 -45.53 -4.95 -70.79
CA ASN A 278 -44.48 -3.97 -71.07
C ASN A 278 -43.50 -3.79 -69.88
N PHE A 279 -43.91 -4.18 -68.66
CA PHE A 279 -43.11 -4.05 -67.45
C PHE A 279 -43.14 -5.33 -66.61
N LEU A 280 -41.97 -5.74 -66.11
CA LEU A 280 -41.76 -6.89 -65.23
C LEU A 280 -41.55 -6.40 -63.79
N ASN A 281 -42.43 -6.77 -62.85
CA ASN A 281 -42.23 -6.43 -61.43
C ASN A 281 -41.26 -7.45 -60.79
N ILE A 282 -40.22 -6.97 -60.12
CA ILE A 282 -39.23 -7.83 -59.46
C ILE A 282 -39.82 -8.72 -58.35
N ASP A 283 -40.93 -8.32 -57.72
CA ASP A 283 -41.63 -9.16 -56.72
C ASP A 283 -42.15 -10.48 -57.30
N GLN A 284 -42.29 -10.57 -58.63
CA GLN A 284 -42.74 -11.76 -59.36
C GLN A 284 -41.59 -12.70 -59.74
N LEU A 285 -40.33 -12.36 -59.42
CA LEU A 285 -39.14 -13.05 -59.87
C LEU A 285 -38.48 -13.89 -58.76
N SER A 286 -38.12 -15.13 -59.09
CA SER A 286 -37.42 -16.04 -58.17
C SER A 286 -35.94 -15.68 -58.04
N ILE A 287 -35.58 -15.01 -56.95
CA ILE A 287 -34.20 -14.56 -56.67
C ILE A 287 -33.25 -15.78 -56.51
N PRO A 288 -32.02 -15.73 -57.08
CA PRO A 288 -31.01 -16.78 -56.90
C PRO A 288 -30.69 -17.12 -55.45
N ASN A 289 -30.41 -18.39 -55.19
CA ASN A 289 -30.09 -18.86 -53.84
C ASN A 289 -28.82 -18.17 -53.29
N GLY A 290 -28.93 -17.58 -52.10
CA GLY A 290 -27.87 -16.80 -51.46
C GLY A 290 -27.84 -15.31 -51.82
N TYR A 291 -28.67 -14.86 -52.76
CA TYR A 291 -28.74 -13.47 -53.23
C TYR A 291 -30.06 -12.76 -52.86
N GLN A 292 -30.06 -11.44 -52.92
CA GLN A 292 -31.22 -10.53 -52.79
C GLN A 292 -31.15 -9.49 -53.91
N PHE A 293 -32.26 -8.81 -54.22
CA PHE A 293 -32.20 -7.67 -55.15
C PHE A 293 -31.29 -6.57 -54.59
N SER A 294 -30.56 -5.90 -55.49
CA SER A 294 -29.83 -4.70 -55.13
C SER A 294 -30.82 -3.58 -54.76
N SER A 295 -30.48 -2.75 -53.78
CA SER A 295 -31.18 -1.48 -53.52
C SER A 295 -31.13 -0.49 -54.70
N SER A 296 -30.29 -0.77 -55.71
CA SER A 296 -30.24 -0.04 -56.99
C SER A 296 -31.08 -0.67 -58.12
N GLN A 297 -31.79 -1.77 -57.85
CA GLN A 297 -32.66 -2.44 -58.80
C GLN A 297 -34.01 -1.70 -58.91
N ALA A 298 -34.46 -1.43 -60.13
CA ALA A 298 -35.78 -0.86 -60.38
C ALA A 298 -36.87 -1.89 -60.09
N GLN A 299 -37.93 -1.46 -59.38
CA GLN A 299 -39.08 -2.30 -59.00
C GLN A 299 -39.82 -2.86 -60.23
N ASN A 300 -40.00 -2.04 -61.25
CA ASN A 300 -40.54 -2.42 -62.55
C ASN A 300 -39.44 -2.24 -63.59
N ILE A 301 -39.18 -3.29 -64.39
CA ILE A 301 -38.18 -3.29 -65.46
C ILE A 301 -38.92 -3.30 -66.80
N GLU A 302 -38.50 -2.47 -67.75
CA GLU A 302 -39.07 -2.49 -69.11
C GLU A 302 -38.72 -3.81 -69.82
N VAL A 303 -39.66 -4.34 -70.60
CA VAL A 303 -39.58 -5.70 -71.14
C VAL A 303 -38.82 -5.76 -72.46
N GLU A 304 -37.55 -6.13 -72.36
CA GLU A 304 -36.67 -6.44 -73.49
C GLU A 304 -36.49 -7.96 -73.68
N ASN A 305 -35.84 -8.36 -74.79
CA ASN A 305 -35.52 -9.76 -75.09
C ASN A 305 -34.53 -10.38 -74.06
N THR A 306 -33.67 -9.56 -73.46
CA THR A 306 -32.76 -9.94 -72.38
C THR A 306 -32.81 -8.87 -71.29
N ILE A 307 -33.22 -9.25 -70.09
CA ILE A 307 -33.34 -8.35 -68.93
C ILE A 307 -32.23 -8.66 -67.93
N TYR A 308 -31.49 -7.63 -67.53
CA TYR A 308 -30.45 -7.73 -66.51
C TYR A 308 -30.99 -7.30 -65.14
N VAL A 309 -30.99 -8.22 -64.18
CA VAL A 309 -31.46 -7.97 -62.81
C VAL A 309 -30.27 -7.85 -61.87
N LYS A 310 -30.11 -6.69 -61.24
CA LYS A 310 -29.05 -6.42 -60.26
C LYS A 310 -29.37 -7.10 -58.94
N VAL A 311 -28.53 -8.07 -58.57
CA VAL A 311 -28.57 -8.75 -57.28
C VAL A 311 -27.29 -8.47 -56.49
N VAL A 312 -27.37 -8.65 -55.18
CA VAL A 312 -26.22 -8.67 -54.27
C VAL A 312 -26.33 -9.91 -53.37
N PRO A 313 -25.23 -10.44 -52.83
CA PRO A 313 -25.30 -11.48 -51.81
C PRO A 313 -26.21 -11.06 -50.64
N LYS A 314 -26.90 -11.99 -49.97
CA LYS A 314 -27.64 -11.69 -48.74
C LYS A 314 -26.68 -11.25 -47.62
N PHE A 315 -25.49 -11.84 -47.59
CA PHE A 315 -24.48 -11.62 -46.56
C PHE A 315 -23.08 -11.41 -47.17
N LYS A 316 -22.30 -10.53 -46.53
CA LYS A 316 -20.86 -10.36 -46.69
C LYS A 316 -20.13 -11.01 -45.51
N LEU A 317 -18.99 -11.64 -45.76
CA LEU A 317 -18.22 -12.35 -44.73
C LEU A 317 -17.24 -11.41 -44.02
N ALA A 318 -17.25 -11.43 -42.69
CA ALA A 318 -16.23 -10.80 -41.84
C ALA A 318 -15.45 -11.87 -41.07
N THR A 319 -14.13 -11.71 -41.01
CA THR A 319 -13.20 -12.54 -40.22
C THR A 319 -12.69 -11.72 -39.04
N LEU A 320 -13.09 -12.07 -37.82
CA LEU A 320 -12.71 -11.36 -36.60
C LEU A 320 -11.62 -12.15 -35.87
N ASN A 321 -10.43 -11.57 -35.76
CA ASN A 321 -9.24 -12.17 -35.15
C ASN A 321 -8.98 -11.55 -33.78
N PHE A 322 -9.28 -12.32 -32.73
CA PHE A 322 -9.18 -11.86 -31.35
C PHE A 322 -7.79 -12.14 -30.80
N LYS A 323 -7.08 -11.10 -30.33
CA LYS A 323 -5.69 -11.16 -29.86
C LYS A 323 -5.57 -10.66 -28.43
N ASN A 324 -4.63 -11.23 -27.67
CA ASN A 324 -4.08 -10.58 -26.49
C ASN A 324 -2.66 -10.13 -26.85
N LYS A 325 -2.44 -8.80 -26.95
CA LYS A 325 -1.21 -8.21 -27.46
C LYS A 325 -0.90 -8.82 -28.84
N ASN A 326 0.25 -9.46 -29.01
CA ASN A 326 0.66 -10.04 -30.30
C ASN A 326 0.12 -11.46 -30.55
N ASN A 327 -0.53 -12.10 -29.57
CA ASN A 327 -0.94 -13.51 -29.66
C ASN A 327 -2.38 -13.65 -30.13
N LEU A 328 -2.62 -14.35 -31.24
CA LEU A 328 -3.97 -14.76 -31.66
C LEU A 328 -4.53 -15.79 -30.68
N ILE A 329 -5.71 -15.50 -30.13
CA ILE A 329 -6.42 -16.35 -29.17
C ILE A 329 -7.46 -17.21 -29.88
N PHE A 330 -8.30 -16.59 -30.72
CA PHE A 330 -9.24 -17.30 -31.59
C PHE A 330 -9.70 -16.43 -32.77
N THR A 331 -10.31 -17.07 -33.77
CA THR A 331 -10.92 -16.42 -34.93
C THR A 331 -12.41 -16.73 -34.98
N LYS A 332 -13.24 -15.73 -35.32
CA LYS A 332 -14.68 -15.88 -35.52
C LYS A 332 -15.08 -15.36 -36.90
N ASN A 333 -15.70 -16.21 -37.69
CA ASN A 333 -16.32 -15.80 -38.96
C ASN A 333 -17.78 -15.42 -38.71
N LEU A 334 -18.24 -14.33 -39.32
CA LEU A 334 -19.61 -13.83 -39.24
C LEU A 334 -20.19 -13.57 -40.63
N ASN A 335 -21.46 -13.94 -40.80
CA ASN A 335 -22.28 -13.53 -41.94
C ASN A 335 -22.94 -12.18 -41.58
N ILE A 336 -22.40 -11.09 -42.08
CA ILE A 336 -22.92 -9.74 -41.89
C ILE A 336 -23.89 -9.45 -43.05
N PRO A 337 -25.10 -8.90 -42.84
CA PRO A 337 -25.98 -8.50 -43.94
C PRO A 337 -25.25 -7.56 -44.92
N PHE A 338 -25.52 -7.69 -46.22
CA PHE A 338 -24.71 -6.99 -47.24
C PHE A 338 -24.68 -5.45 -47.08
N TYR A 339 -25.77 -4.87 -46.56
CA TYR A 339 -25.91 -3.43 -46.34
C TYR A 339 -25.55 -2.96 -44.91
N ASP A 340 -25.12 -3.87 -44.02
CA ASP A 340 -24.73 -3.50 -42.66
C ASP A 340 -23.26 -3.06 -42.64
N ASP A 341 -23.01 -1.77 -42.40
CA ASP A 341 -21.65 -1.20 -42.42
C ASP A 341 -20.94 -1.21 -41.05
N SER A 342 -21.50 -1.94 -40.08
CA SER A 342 -20.91 -2.15 -38.75
C SER A 342 -21.14 -3.56 -38.22
N ILE A 343 -20.40 -3.95 -37.18
CA ILE A 343 -20.49 -5.23 -36.48
C ILE A 343 -20.58 -4.97 -34.98
N ASN A 344 -21.58 -5.56 -34.31
CA ASN A 344 -21.72 -5.50 -32.86
C ASN A 344 -21.05 -6.71 -32.18
N LEU A 345 -20.00 -6.42 -31.40
CA LEU A 345 -19.16 -7.37 -30.68
C LEU A 345 -19.85 -7.97 -29.43
N ASP A 346 -20.83 -7.30 -28.81
CA ASP A 346 -21.55 -7.82 -27.63
C ASP A 346 -22.27 -9.14 -27.90
N SER A 347 -22.60 -9.39 -29.17
CA SER A 347 -23.19 -10.65 -29.64
C SER A 347 -22.22 -11.85 -29.60
N ILE A 348 -20.92 -11.60 -29.40
CA ILE A 348 -19.86 -12.59 -29.55
C ILE A 348 -19.38 -13.06 -28.17
N LYS A 349 -19.77 -14.29 -27.80
CA LYS A 349 -19.23 -14.93 -26.59
C LYS A 349 -17.72 -15.22 -26.76
N LEU A 350 -16.91 -14.53 -25.96
CA LEU A 350 -15.47 -14.78 -25.83
C LEU A 350 -15.15 -16.13 -25.15
N PRO A 351 -13.92 -16.68 -25.33
CA PRO A 351 -13.43 -17.83 -24.57
C PRO A 351 -13.37 -17.56 -23.06
N GLU A 352 -13.36 -18.63 -22.26
CA GLU A 352 -13.11 -18.49 -20.82
C GLU A 352 -11.73 -17.86 -20.55
N ASN A 353 -11.65 -17.07 -19.49
CA ASN A 353 -10.51 -16.24 -19.07
C ASN A 353 -10.26 -14.97 -19.91
N TYR A 354 -11.09 -14.65 -20.91
CA TYR A 354 -10.93 -13.43 -21.71
C TYR A 354 -12.10 -12.45 -21.59
N GLU A 355 -11.79 -11.16 -21.61
CA GLU A 355 -12.77 -10.07 -21.68
C GLU A 355 -12.29 -8.93 -22.59
N TYR A 356 -13.21 -8.08 -23.05
CA TYR A 356 -12.92 -6.87 -23.81
C TYR A 356 -12.14 -5.84 -22.96
N LEU A 357 -11.42 -4.92 -23.60
CA LEU A 357 -10.81 -3.77 -22.91
C LEU A 357 -11.91 -2.78 -22.47
N GLU A 358 -11.70 -2.06 -21.37
CA GLU A 358 -12.75 -1.25 -20.74
C GLU A 358 -13.21 -0.05 -21.59
N ASP A 359 -12.30 0.56 -22.36
CA ASP A 359 -12.59 1.65 -23.30
C ASP A 359 -12.86 1.16 -24.74
N GLN A 360 -13.09 -0.14 -24.95
CA GLN A 360 -13.24 -0.72 -26.28
C GLN A 360 -14.62 -0.39 -26.87
N ASN A 361 -14.64 0.22 -28.06
CA ASN A 361 -15.89 0.37 -28.80
C ASN A 361 -16.38 -1.00 -29.30
N LEU A 362 -17.57 -1.40 -28.85
CA LEU A 362 -18.19 -2.69 -29.14
C LEU A 362 -19.01 -2.67 -30.45
N VAL A 363 -19.21 -1.50 -31.09
CA VAL A 363 -19.81 -1.37 -32.42
C VAL A 363 -18.77 -0.78 -33.39
N ILE A 364 -18.16 -1.67 -34.17
CA ILE A 364 -17.02 -1.35 -35.06
C ILE A 364 -17.45 -1.30 -36.53
N PRO A 365 -16.76 -0.54 -37.41
CA PRO A 365 -17.06 -0.54 -38.84
C PRO A 365 -16.77 -1.91 -39.49
N PHE A 366 -17.52 -2.25 -40.54
CA PHE A 366 -17.31 -3.49 -41.28
C PHE A 366 -15.98 -3.49 -42.06
N ALA A 367 -15.22 -4.58 -41.92
CA ALA A 367 -14.15 -4.97 -42.83
C ALA A 367 -14.11 -6.50 -42.97
N SER A 368 -13.52 -7.00 -44.06
CA SER A 368 -13.42 -8.44 -44.35
C SER A 368 -12.47 -9.19 -43.40
N ASN A 369 -11.47 -8.49 -42.86
CA ASN A 369 -10.59 -8.96 -41.80
C ASN A 369 -10.45 -7.84 -40.75
N ILE A 370 -10.67 -8.18 -39.48
CA ILE A 370 -10.69 -7.26 -38.35
C ILE A 370 -9.84 -7.88 -37.24
N GLU A 371 -8.97 -7.08 -36.62
CA GLU A 371 -8.24 -7.49 -35.42
C GLU A 371 -8.85 -6.82 -34.19
N ILE A 372 -9.04 -7.60 -33.12
CA ILE A 372 -9.75 -7.19 -31.90
C ILE A 372 -8.89 -7.55 -30.70
N GLU A 373 -8.42 -6.55 -29.95
CA GLU A 373 -7.68 -6.83 -28.72
C GLU A 373 -8.63 -7.25 -27.58
N ILE A 374 -8.21 -8.20 -26.76
CA ILE A 374 -8.88 -8.72 -25.57
C ILE A 374 -7.85 -9.01 -24.48
N LYS A 375 -8.21 -8.79 -23.21
CA LYS A 375 -7.35 -9.05 -22.04
C LYS A 375 -7.57 -10.46 -21.47
N ASP A 376 -6.52 -11.02 -20.86
CA ASP A 376 -6.56 -12.29 -20.13
C ASP A 376 -6.88 -11.97 -18.66
N LEU A 377 -8.18 -11.96 -18.36
CA LEU A 377 -8.74 -11.67 -17.06
C LEU A 377 -8.15 -12.56 -15.95
N LYS A 378 -7.86 -13.85 -16.23
CA LYS A 378 -7.28 -14.72 -15.21
C LYS A 378 -5.86 -14.29 -14.88
N ARG A 379 -5.03 -14.08 -15.90
CA ARG A 379 -3.64 -13.65 -15.72
C ARG A 379 -3.53 -12.26 -15.09
N ASP A 380 -4.40 -11.33 -15.47
CA ASP A 380 -4.43 -9.98 -14.90
C ASP A 380 -4.92 -9.99 -13.43
N LEU A 381 -5.84 -10.89 -13.06
CA LEU A 381 -6.20 -11.12 -11.66
C LEU A 381 -5.05 -11.76 -10.86
N ILE A 382 -4.37 -12.76 -11.41
CA ILE A 382 -3.19 -13.38 -10.76
C ILE A 382 -2.07 -12.34 -10.58
N PHE A 383 -1.83 -11.49 -11.58
CA PHE A 383 -0.87 -10.39 -11.48
C PHE A 383 -1.28 -9.39 -10.38
N TYR A 384 -2.53 -8.94 -10.35
CA TYR A 384 -3.04 -8.08 -9.28
C TYR A 384 -2.81 -8.69 -7.89
N ILE A 385 -3.14 -9.97 -7.71
CA ILE A 385 -2.97 -10.69 -6.44
C ILE A 385 -1.50 -10.77 -6.05
N ASN A 386 -0.61 -11.09 -6.99
CA ASN A 386 0.84 -11.10 -6.74
C ASN A 386 1.37 -9.71 -6.35
N THR A 387 0.87 -8.62 -6.94
CA THR A 387 1.22 -7.24 -6.50
C THR A 387 0.64 -6.84 -5.13
N LYS A 388 -0.11 -7.73 -4.47
CA LYS A 388 -0.60 -7.57 -3.09
C LYS A 388 0.01 -8.58 -2.10
N ASN A 389 0.90 -9.45 -2.57
CA ASN A 389 1.58 -10.45 -1.73
C ASN A 389 2.32 -9.78 -0.56
N ASP A 390 3.14 -8.75 -0.83
CA ASP A 390 3.96 -8.09 0.19
C ASP A 390 3.10 -7.47 1.30
N PHE A 391 2.04 -6.72 0.93
CA PHE A 391 1.04 -6.18 1.86
C PHE A 391 0.33 -7.27 2.68
N ILE A 392 0.03 -8.42 2.08
CA ILE A 392 -0.66 -9.52 2.77
C ILE A 392 0.30 -10.26 3.73
N ASN A 393 1.59 -10.36 3.41
CA ASN A 393 2.60 -10.90 4.32
C ASN A 393 2.89 -9.93 5.48
N GLU A 394 2.92 -8.62 5.21
CA GLU A 394 3.07 -7.55 6.19
C GLU A 394 1.93 -7.60 7.22
N ILE A 395 0.67 -7.53 6.80
CA ILE A 395 -0.49 -7.60 7.72
C ILE A 395 -0.67 -8.99 8.37
N TYR A 396 -0.13 -10.06 7.76
CA TYR A 396 -0.14 -11.40 8.39
C TYR A 396 0.78 -11.46 9.62
N SER A 397 1.84 -10.65 9.67
CA SER A 397 2.76 -10.62 10.83
C SER A 397 2.12 -10.05 12.11
N ILE A 398 1.15 -9.13 11.98
CA ILE A 398 0.41 -8.48 13.07
C ILE A 398 -0.96 -9.12 13.35
N LYS A 399 -1.32 -10.20 12.64
CA LYS A 399 -2.69 -10.73 12.60
C LYS A 399 -3.26 -11.15 13.96
N ASP A 400 -2.40 -11.61 14.87
CA ASP A 400 -2.82 -12.14 16.17
C ASP A 400 -3.15 -11.00 17.17
N GLU A 401 -2.87 -9.75 16.80
CA GLU A 401 -3.20 -8.55 17.57
C GLU A 401 -4.47 -7.83 17.05
N LEU A 402 -5.06 -8.33 15.94
CA LEU A 402 -6.25 -7.78 15.30
C LEU A 402 -7.55 -8.45 15.81
N ALA A 403 -8.69 -7.85 15.50
CA ALA A 403 -9.99 -8.46 15.77
C ALA A 403 -10.10 -9.84 15.08
N SER A 404 -10.67 -10.84 15.76
CA SER A 404 -10.70 -12.24 15.30
C SER A 404 -11.26 -12.40 13.88
N GLU A 405 -12.28 -11.64 13.50
CA GLU A 405 -12.84 -11.63 12.13
C GLU A 405 -11.81 -11.18 11.09
N ILE A 406 -11.11 -10.08 11.33
CA ILE A 406 -10.03 -9.54 10.48
C ILE A 406 -8.85 -10.53 10.43
N SER A 407 -8.47 -11.13 11.56
CA SER A 407 -7.41 -12.13 11.65
C SER A 407 -7.72 -13.41 10.86
N ASN A 408 -9.00 -13.83 10.86
CA ASN A 408 -9.49 -14.92 10.04
C ASN A 408 -9.49 -14.56 8.55
N GLN A 409 -9.92 -13.35 8.15
CA GLN A 409 -9.79 -12.86 6.77
C GLN A 409 -8.33 -12.91 6.31
N ILE A 410 -7.40 -12.33 7.07
CA ILE A 410 -5.96 -12.28 6.78
C ILE A 410 -5.37 -13.69 6.66
N THR A 411 -5.74 -14.60 7.57
CA THR A 411 -5.25 -15.99 7.52
C THR A 411 -5.76 -16.72 6.27
N ASN A 412 -7.01 -16.47 5.86
CA ASN A 412 -7.55 -17.00 4.60
C ASN A 412 -6.87 -16.40 3.36
N LEU A 413 -6.54 -15.08 3.38
CA LEU A 413 -5.79 -14.44 2.29
C LEU A 413 -4.38 -15.05 2.13
N TYR A 414 -3.63 -15.13 3.23
CA TYR A 414 -2.28 -15.68 3.24
C TYR A 414 -2.23 -17.14 2.75
N ASN A 415 -3.16 -17.97 3.22
CA ASN A 415 -3.26 -19.38 2.80
C ASN A 415 -3.60 -19.54 1.31
N PHE A 416 -4.36 -18.62 0.72
CA PHE A 416 -4.73 -18.66 -0.70
C PHE A 416 -3.57 -18.19 -1.60
N ILE A 417 -2.85 -17.13 -1.23
CA ILE A 417 -1.66 -16.66 -1.99
C ILE A 417 -0.53 -17.69 -1.96
N ASN A 418 -0.35 -18.38 -0.84
CA ASN A 418 0.60 -19.49 -0.74
C ASN A 418 0.09 -20.81 -1.36
N SER A 419 -1.07 -20.78 -2.04
CA SER A 419 -1.56 -21.89 -2.88
C SER A 419 -1.30 -21.59 -4.36
N ASN A 420 -1.31 -22.61 -5.23
CA ASN A 420 -1.08 -22.41 -6.66
C ASN A 420 -2.23 -21.60 -7.29
N LEU A 421 -1.97 -20.32 -7.57
CA LEU A 421 -2.95 -19.41 -8.18
C LEU A 421 -3.38 -19.84 -9.60
N GLU A 422 -2.54 -20.60 -10.31
CA GLU A 422 -2.88 -21.13 -11.64
C GLU A 422 -3.94 -22.25 -11.59
N ASP A 423 -4.13 -22.92 -10.44
CA ASP A 423 -5.19 -23.93 -10.27
C ASP A 423 -6.55 -23.29 -9.94
N LYS A 424 -6.60 -21.96 -9.72
CA LYS A 424 -7.82 -21.25 -9.30
C LYS A 424 -8.75 -20.90 -10.45
N THR A 425 -10.04 -20.90 -10.15
CA THR A 425 -11.10 -20.39 -11.05
C THR A 425 -11.13 -18.85 -11.05
N ILE A 426 -11.65 -18.26 -12.13
CA ILE A 426 -11.88 -16.81 -12.22
C ILE A 426 -12.75 -16.30 -11.06
N ASN A 427 -13.74 -17.09 -10.64
CA ASN A 427 -14.65 -16.71 -9.55
C ASN A 427 -13.96 -16.70 -8.18
N GLU A 428 -13.06 -17.65 -7.90
CA GLU A 428 -12.20 -17.59 -6.71
C GLU A 428 -11.30 -16.35 -6.75
N LEU A 429 -10.64 -16.08 -7.89
CA LEU A 429 -9.73 -14.94 -8.04
C LEU A 429 -10.48 -13.58 -7.95
N LYS A 430 -11.71 -13.48 -8.47
CA LYS A 430 -12.58 -12.29 -8.31
C LYS A 430 -13.04 -12.12 -6.87
N ASN A 431 -13.49 -13.19 -6.21
CA ASN A 431 -13.84 -13.16 -4.78
C ASN A 431 -12.62 -12.73 -3.95
N PHE A 432 -11.43 -13.23 -4.27
CA PHE A 432 -10.19 -12.86 -3.60
C PHE A 432 -9.84 -11.38 -3.74
N LYS A 433 -9.93 -10.83 -4.95
CA LYS A 433 -9.77 -9.38 -5.20
C LYS A 433 -10.76 -8.55 -4.37
N ASN A 434 -11.99 -9.01 -4.21
CA ASN A 434 -12.99 -8.34 -3.38
C ASN A 434 -12.66 -8.41 -1.88
N ILE A 435 -12.19 -9.56 -1.37
CA ILE A 435 -11.77 -9.68 0.04
C ILE A 435 -10.58 -8.76 0.35
N ILE A 436 -9.60 -8.62 -0.56
CA ILE A 436 -8.50 -7.64 -0.41
C ILE A 436 -9.06 -6.21 -0.30
N GLY A 437 -10.04 -5.85 -1.14
CA GLY A 437 -10.67 -4.53 -1.14
C GLY A 437 -11.44 -4.24 0.16
N ASN A 438 -12.20 -5.21 0.65
CA ASN A 438 -12.94 -5.09 1.91
C ASN A 438 -11.97 -5.00 3.10
N LEU A 439 -10.99 -5.90 3.18
CA LEU A 439 -10.01 -5.94 4.27
C LEU A 439 -9.24 -4.63 4.41
N HIS A 440 -8.93 -3.94 3.30
CA HIS A 440 -8.29 -2.63 3.37
C HIS A 440 -9.15 -1.60 4.13
N ASN A 441 -10.47 -1.60 3.91
CA ASN A 441 -11.41 -0.74 4.61
C ASN A 441 -11.60 -1.20 6.08
N ASP A 442 -11.67 -2.50 6.32
CA ASP A 442 -11.80 -3.08 7.67
C ASP A 442 -10.58 -2.73 8.53
N LEU A 443 -9.37 -2.79 7.96
CA LEU A 443 -8.12 -2.40 8.61
C LEU A 443 -8.02 -0.90 8.86
N LEU A 444 -8.45 -0.05 7.91
CA LEU A 444 -8.54 1.41 8.12
C LEU A 444 -9.52 1.75 9.23
N SER A 445 -10.71 1.12 9.25
CA SER A 445 -11.71 1.29 10.31
C SER A 445 -11.18 0.83 11.68
N TYR A 446 -10.56 -0.35 11.75
CA TYR A 446 -9.92 -0.84 12.97
C TYR A 446 -8.82 0.13 13.46
N PHE A 447 -7.96 0.60 12.56
CA PHE A 447 -6.88 1.54 12.86
C PHE A 447 -7.39 2.88 13.41
N GLU A 448 -8.36 3.51 12.73
CA GLU A 448 -8.94 4.77 13.22
C GLU A 448 -9.66 4.58 14.55
N ASN A 449 -10.38 3.47 14.76
CA ASN A 449 -10.96 3.16 16.06
C ASN A 449 -9.89 3.05 17.17
N LYS A 450 -8.76 2.38 16.91
CA LYS A 450 -7.66 2.30 17.88
C LYS A 450 -6.90 3.60 18.11
N LYS A 451 -6.77 4.44 17.08
CA LYS A 451 -6.24 5.80 17.24
C LYS A 451 -7.17 6.68 18.09
N ASN A 452 -8.48 6.56 17.90
CA ASN A 452 -9.49 7.27 18.69
C ASN A 452 -9.58 6.75 20.14
N GLU A 453 -9.37 5.45 20.41
CA GLU A 453 -9.24 4.92 21.78
C GLU A 453 -8.08 5.58 22.55
N LEU A 454 -6.92 5.75 21.92
CA LEU A 454 -5.78 6.46 22.52
C LEU A 454 -6.04 7.96 22.69
N LEU A 455 -6.68 8.60 21.70
CA LEU A 455 -7.04 10.02 21.77
C LEU A 455 -8.05 10.31 22.88
N ASN A 456 -9.05 9.44 23.07
CA ASN A 456 -10.01 9.55 24.17
C ASN A 456 -9.31 9.44 25.54
N GLN A 457 -8.40 8.47 25.71
CA GLN A 457 -7.60 8.36 26.95
C GLN A 457 -6.69 9.58 27.20
N LYS A 458 -6.16 10.21 26.14
CA LYS A 458 -5.44 11.49 26.24
C LYS A 458 -6.37 12.63 26.68
N ASN A 459 -7.60 12.69 26.16
CA ASN A 459 -8.56 13.72 26.49
C ASN A 459 -9.05 13.59 27.96
N GLU A 460 -9.22 12.37 28.48
CA GLU A 460 -9.48 12.12 29.91
C GLU A 460 -8.39 12.74 30.81
N ILE A 461 -7.11 12.59 30.42
CA ILE A 461 -5.97 13.17 31.14
C ILE A 461 -5.99 14.70 31.04
N GLU A 462 -6.36 15.26 29.88
CA GLU A 462 -6.48 16.70 29.68
C GLU A 462 -7.60 17.31 30.53
N GLU A 463 -8.77 16.67 30.62
CA GLU A 463 -9.88 17.08 31.51
C GLU A 463 -9.46 17.05 32.99
N GLN A 464 -8.70 16.02 33.42
CA GLN A 464 -8.13 15.97 34.77
C GLN A 464 -7.15 17.13 35.01
N ILE A 465 -6.24 17.40 34.07
CA ILE A 465 -5.28 18.52 34.14
C ILE A 465 -6.00 19.88 34.22
N VAL A 466 -7.09 20.08 33.47
CA VAL A 466 -7.93 21.28 33.54
C VAL A 466 -8.59 21.40 34.92
N SER A 467 -9.20 20.34 35.45
CA SER A 467 -9.81 20.30 36.77
C SER A 467 -8.83 20.65 37.91
N LEU A 468 -7.59 20.15 37.83
CA LEU A 468 -6.50 20.52 38.74
C LEU A 468 -6.13 22.02 38.64
N GLN A 469 -6.09 22.55 37.41
CA GLN A 469 -5.78 23.97 37.16
C GLN A 469 -6.88 24.91 37.67
N GLU A 470 -8.16 24.57 37.45
CA GLU A 470 -9.31 25.29 38.00
C GLU A 470 -9.34 25.23 39.52
N SER A 471 -8.95 24.09 40.09
CA SER A 471 -8.69 23.92 41.52
C SER A 471 -7.51 24.74 42.04
N GLY A 472 -6.77 25.47 41.19
CA GLY A 472 -5.68 26.37 41.55
C GLY A 472 -4.36 25.67 41.85
N LEU A 473 -4.18 24.43 41.40
CA LEU A 473 -2.96 23.64 41.58
C LEU A 473 -1.94 23.92 40.46
N PHE A 474 -0.73 23.36 40.62
CA PHE A 474 0.32 23.44 39.60
C PHE A 474 0.22 22.25 38.65
N VAL A 475 0.26 22.51 37.33
CA VAL A 475 0.02 21.47 36.30
C VAL A 475 0.94 21.54 35.07
N GLU A 476 1.85 22.52 34.99
CA GLU A 476 2.64 22.75 33.77
C GLU A 476 3.58 21.57 33.43
N ASN A 477 3.98 20.79 34.43
CA ASN A 477 4.69 19.52 34.26
C ASN A 477 3.81 18.48 33.54
N PHE A 478 2.54 18.35 33.90
CA PHE A 478 1.62 17.40 33.26
C PHE A 478 1.26 17.84 31.84
N LYS A 479 1.11 19.15 31.58
CA LYS A 479 0.92 19.69 30.23
C LYS A 479 2.10 19.37 29.32
N THR A 480 3.33 19.59 29.78
CA THR A 480 4.54 19.31 28.99
C THR A 480 4.58 17.85 28.52
N GLU A 481 4.24 16.91 29.41
CA GLU A 481 4.15 15.48 29.06
C GLU A 481 2.90 15.14 28.23
N LEU A 482 1.78 15.84 28.41
CA LEU A 482 0.56 15.71 27.60
C LEU A 482 0.81 16.14 26.14
N ASP A 483 1.58 17.21 25.92
CA ASP A 483 2.00 17.67 24.60
C ASP A 483 2.90 16.62 23.93
N LEU A 484 3.89 16.09 24.66
CA LEU A 484 4.74 14.99 24.18
C LEU A 484 3.98 13.68 23.92
N LEU A 485 2.87 13.43 24.61
CA LEU A 485 1.94 12.34 24.33
C LEU A 485 1.11 12.62 23.08
N ASN A 486 0.60 13.84 22.93
CA ASN A 486 -0.18 14.30 21.78
C ASN A 486 0.63 14.18 20.48
N ASP A 487 1.88 14.64 20.49
CA ASP A 487 2.82 14.49 19.36
C ASP A 487 3.03 13.00 19.01
N SER A 488 3.23 12.15 20.03
CA SER A 488 3.38 10.69 19.85
C SER A 488 2.15 10.04 19.20
N ILE A 489 0.94 10.49 19.53
CA ILE A 489 -0.31 10.02 18.92
C ILE A 489 -0.48 10.60 17.49
N SER A 490 0.00 11.83 17.24
CA SER A 490 -0.05 12.46 15.93
C SER A 490 0.84 11.75 14.89
N ASP A 491 1.99 11.23 15.33
CA ASP A 491 2.96 10.52 14.48
C ASP A 491 2.45 9.15 13.99
N ILE A 492 1.39 8.61 14.60
CA ILE A 492 0.69 7.40 14.14
C ILE A 492 0.01 7.69 12.78
N LYS A 493 0.65 7.29 11.68
CA LYS A 493 0.22 7.60 10.30
C LYS A 493 -0.38 6.41 9.55
N ASN A 494 -0.11 5.19 10.02
CA ASN A 494 -0.63 3.94 9.45
C ASN A 494 -0.61 2.81 10.50
N ILE A 495 -1.19 1.66 10.14
CA ILE A 495 -1.36 0.51 11.03
C ILE A 495 -0.04 -0.03 11.62
N ASN A 496 1.05 -0.06 10.84
CA ASN A 496 2.36 -0.48 11.33
C ASN A 496 2.87 0.48 12.41
N SER A 497 2.85 1.80 12.13
CA SER A 497 3.28 2.83 13.09
C SER A 497 2.43 2.86 14.37
N TYR A 498 1.18 2.37 14.34
CA TYR A 498 0.41 2.10 15.55
C TYR A 498 1.01 0.90 16.30
N PHE A 499 1.20 -0.25 15.66
CA PHE A 499 1.71 -1.45 16.32
C PHE A 499 3.14 -1.31 16.87
N ASP A 500 4.01 -0.56 16.18
CA ASP A 500 5.36 -0.22 16.65
C ASP A 500 5.34 0.63 17.95
N ASN A 501 4.36 1.53 18.10
CA ASN A 501 4.36 2.56 19.15
C ASN A 501 3.28 2.37 20.24
N LYS A 502 2.25 1.55 20.03
CA LYS A 502 1.09 1.42 20.94
C LYS A 502 1.49 1.19 22.40
N ASN A 503 2.50 0.35 22.64
CA ASN A 503 2.97 0.00 23.98
C ASN A 503 3.70 1.18 24.64
N ILE A 504 4.47 1.95 23.85
CA ILE A 504 5.16 3.16 24.32
C ILE A 504 4.14 4.24 24.70
N ILE A 505 3.10 4.39 23.87
CA ILE A 505 2.05 5.40 24.06
C ILE A 505 1.13 5.04 25.23
N GLN A 506 0.72 3.77 25.36
CA GLN A 506 -0.07 3.32 26.52
C GLN A 506 0.75 3.45 27.82
N ASN A 507 2.03 3.07 27.84
CA ASN A 507 2.90 3.29 29.00
C ASN A 507 3.01 4.77 29.40
N LYS A 508 2.99 5.72 28.44
CA LYS A 508 2.93 7.17 28.73
C LYS A 508 1.57 7.59 29.32
N ILE A 509 0.46 7.07 28.78
CA ILE A 509 -0.91 7.32 29.28
C ILE A 509 -1.04 6.84 30.73
N ASP A 510 -0.63 5.60 30.99
CA ASP A 510 -0.71 4.97 32.30
C ASP A 510 0.18 5.70 33.31
N PHE A 511 1.42 6.01 32.93
CA PHE A 511 2.34 6.82 33.74
C PHE A 511 1.75 8.20 34.08
N LEU A 512 1.12 8.89 33.13
CA LEU A 512 0.49 10.20 33.38
C LEU A 512 -0.69 10.10 34.35
N LYS A 513 -1.56 9.10 34.19
CA LYS A 513 -2.68 8.85 35.11
C LYS A 513 -2.16 8.51 36.52
N ASP A 514 -1.08 7.75 36.64
CA ASP A 514 -0.42 7.47 37.92
C ASP A 514 0.22 8.74 38.53
N GLN A 515 0.93 9.56 37.75
CA GLN A 515 1.56 10.78 38.25
C GLN A 515 0.52 11.79 38.77
N ILE A 516 -0.59 11.96 38.04
CA ILE A 516 -1.72 12.81 38.45
C ILE A 516 -2.37 12.28 39.73
N SER A 517 -2.71 10.98 39.78
CA SER A 517 -3.36 10.36 40.94
C SER A 517 -2.49 10.43 42.20
N ASN A 518 -1.18 10.23 42.06
CA ASN A 518 -0.23 10.36 43.17
C ASN A 518 -0.07 11.81 43.64
N PHE A 519 -0.06 12.80 42.72
CA PHE A 519 0.02 14.22 43.04
C PHE A 519 -1.21 14.70 43.82
N GLU A 520 -2.42 14.32 43.40
CA GLU A 520 -3.65 14.58 44.15
C GLU A 520 -3.64 13.95 45.54
N ASN A 521 -3.31 12.66 45.62
CA ASN A 521 -3.26 11.93 46.88
C ASN A 521 -2.23 12.53 47.85
N THR A 522 -1.07 12.96 47.34
CA THR A 522 -0.03 13.64 48.12
C THR A 522 -0.53 15.00 48.63
N ILE A 523 -1.23 15.78 47.80
CA ILE A 523 -1.83 17.07 48.20
C ILE A 523 -2.90 16.88 49.29
N GLN A 524 -3.80 15.90 49.12
CA GLN A 524 -4.89 15.63 50.08
C GLN A 524 -4.36 15.22 51.46
N ASN A 525 -3.21 14.56 51.53
CA ASN A 525 -2.57 14.09 52.76
C ASN A 525 -1.55 15.07 53.38
N MET A 526 -1.40 16.30 52.86
CA MET A 526 -0.44 17.28 53.42
C MET A 526 -0.83 17.77 54.82
N ASN A 527 0.04 17.55 55.81
CA ASN A 527 -0.20 17.96 57.20
C ASN A 527 0.71 19.10 57.66
N PHE A 528 0.23 20.34 57.50
CA PHE A 528 0.85 21.55 58.05
C PHE A 528 0.22 22.01 59.39
N ARG A 529 -0.57 21.16 60.05
CA ARG A 529 -1.20 21.49 61.36
C ARG A 529 -0.31 21.13 62.55
N GLN A 530 0.68 20.28 62.36
CA GLN A 530 1.67 19.88 63.36
C GLN A 530 3.04 20.50 63.00
N PRO A 531 3.62 21.36 63.84
CA PRO A 531 4.99 21.86 63.64
C PRO A 531 6.01 20.73 63.58
N ASP A 532 7.00 20.88 62.70
CA ASP A 532 8.11 19.96 62.44
C ASP A 532 7.70 18.49 62.10
N TYR A 533 6.45 18.30 61.64
CA TYR A 533 5.96 17.06 61.03
C TYR A 533 6.75 16.72 59.74
N TYR A 534 7.12 17.75 58.99
CA TYR A 534 8.07 17.68 57.87
C TYR A 534 9.45 18.22 58.29
N LYS A 535 10.48 17.89 57.50
CA LYS A 535 11.82 18.50 57.52
C LYS A 535 12.24 18.90 56.11
N ILE A 536 13.04 19.95 55.97
CA ILE A 536 13.49 20.46 54.66
C ILE A 536 14.77 19.72 54.24
N TYR A 537 14.69 19.07 53.07
CA TYR A 537 15.81 18.42 52.41
C TYR A 537 16.18 19.19 51.13
N PRO A 538 17.01 20.25 51.24
CA PRO A 538 17.54 20.92 50.06
C PRO A 538 18.48 19.97 49.30
N PHE A 539 18.33 19.95 47.99
CA PHE A 539 19.32 19.41 47.06
C PHE A 539 20.04 20.59 46.41
N ILE A 540 21.36 20.63 46.59
CA ILE A 540 22.19 21.79 46.23
C ILE A 540 23.18 21.31 45.17
N ASN A 541 22.87 21.58 43.90
CA ASN A 541 23.65 21.11 42.75
C ASN A 541 24.85 22.03 42.47
N TYR A 542 25.72 22.17 43.46
CA TYR A 542 26.96 22.94 43.40
C TYR A 542 28.12 22.13 43.99
N PRO A 543 29.39 22.42 43.63
CA PRO A 543 30.54 21.75 44.25
C PRO A 543 30.62 22.02 45.75
N LEU A 544 30.57 20.97 46.57
CA LEU A 544 30.85 21.06 48.00
C LEU A 544 32.37 21.08 48.23
N GLN A 545 32.89 22.11 48.89
CA GLN A 545 34.30 22.26 49.22
C GLN A 545 34.49 22.82 50.63
N ASN A 546 35.35 22.17 51.44
CA ASN A 546 35.64 22.58 52.82
C ASN A 546 34.40 22.76 53.73
N GLY A 547 33.27 22.12 53.40
CA GLY A 547 31.98 22.25 54.11
C GLY A 547 30.98 23.23 53.48
N SER A 548 31.35 23.92 52.38
CA SER A 548 30.54 24.95 51.73
C SER A 548 30.26 24.67 50.26
N TYR A 549 29.05 25.00 49.81
CA TYR A 549 28.63 24.88 48.42
C TYR A 549 29.05 26.11 47.61
N LEU A 550 29.82 25.91 46.54
CA LEU A 550 30.36 26.99 45.69
C LEU A 550 29.42 27.37 44.55
N ILE A 551 28.84 28.58 44.59
CA ILE A 551 27.89 29.06 43.57
C ILE A 551 28.56 29.85 42.42
N GLY A 552 29.88 29.87 42.36
CA GLY A 552 30.64 30.62 41.36
C GLY A 552 30.41 32.13 41.48
N LYS A 553 30.31 32.81 40.34
CA LYS A 553 30.01 34.25 40.21
C LYS A 553 28.51 34.57 40.21
N SER A 554 27.63 33.61 40.54
CA SER A 554 26.19 33.84 40.55
C SER A 554 25.75 34.74 41.69
N ASN A 555 24.90 35.73 41.39
CA ASN A 555 24.22 36.56 42.39
C ASN A 555 22.92 35.93 42.94
N LYS A 556 22.58 34.70 42.49
CA LYS A 556 21.53 33.86 43.09
C LYS A 556 21.99 32.42 43.22
N ALA A 557 21.75 31.80 44.38
CA ALA A 557 21.91 30.36 44.59
C ALA A 557 20.61 29.64 44.21
N LYS A 558 20.66 28.70 43.25
CA LYS A 558 19.53 27.81 42.94
C LYS A 558 19.53 26.63 43.90
N ILE A 559 18.42 26.40 44.60
CA ILE A 559 18.29 25.30 45.56
C ILE A 559 17.01 24.55 45.27
N ASN A 560 17.10 23.26 44.93
CA ASN A 560 15.93 22.41 44.79
C ASN A 560 15.42 22.02 46.18
N LEU A 561 14.12 22.13 46.45
CA LEU A 561 13.56 21.86 47.78
C LEU A 561 12.65 20.63 47.79
N PHE A 562 12.94 19.72 48.71
CA PHE A 562 12.07 18.62 49.07
C PHE A 562 11.70 18.75 50.55
N LEU A 563 10.49 18.31 50.92
CA LEU A 563 10.10 18.12 52.31
C LEU A 563 9.84 16.63 52.52
N LYS A 564 10.35 16.05 53.61
CA LYS A 564 10.04 14.67 53.99
C LYS A 564 9.44 14.64 55.38
N THR A 565 8.59 13.65 55.66
CA THR A 565 8.13 13.34 57.02
C THR A 565 9.29 12.97 57.94
N SER A 566 9.10 13.14 59.25
CA SER A 566 10.06 12.66 60.26
C SER A 566 10.10 11.13 60.37
N ASP A 567 9.04 10.45 59.93
CA ASP A 567 9.02 9.01 59.66
C ASP A 567 9.54 8.75 58.23
N PHE A 568 10.62 7.98 58.12
CA PHE A 568 11.26 7.61 56.86
C PHE A 568 10.59 6.42 56.14
N SER A 569 9.59 5.78 56.75
CA SER A 569 8.83 4.68 56.13
C SER A 569 7.66 5.17 55.26
N ALA A 570 7.21 6.41 55.43
CA ALA A 570 6.17 7.02 54.60
C ALA A 570 6.76 7.62 53.31
N GLN A 571 6.13 7.34 52.16
CA GLN A 571 6.56 7.82 50.84
C GLN A 571 6.19 9.30 50.55
N ASN A 572 5.86 10.09 51.57
CA ASN A 572 5.26 11.42 51.43
C ASN A 572 6.32 12.53 51.25
N ASP A 573 7.14 12.40 50.21
CA ASP A 573 8.07 13.43 49.74
C ASP A 573 7.31 14.57 49.05
N LEU A 574 7.17 15.72 49.71
CA LEU A 574 6.58 16.90 49.07
C LEU A 574 7.62 17.67 48.25
N SER A 575 7.18 18.22 47.13
CA SER A 575 7.90 19.18 46.29
C SER A 575 7.13 20.50 46.18
N LEU A 576 7.79 21.57 45.73
CA LEU A 576 7.21 22.90 45.59
C LEU A 576 5.90 22.95 44.75
N PRO A 577 5.73 22.18 43.66
CA PRO A 577 4.43 21.99 43.00
C PRO A 577 3.25 21.69 43.92
N HIS A 578 3.43 20.78 44.90
CA HIS A 578 2.38 20.44 45.87
C HIS A 578 2.01 21.64 46.76
N LEU A 579 2.99 22.51 47.04
CA LEU A 579 2.81 23.71 47.86
C LEU A 579 2.31 24.93 47.08
N TYR A 580 2.25 24.87 45.74
CA TYR A 580 1.96 26.01 44.86
C TYR A 580 0.74 26.82 45.29
N LYS A 581 -0.41 26.16 45.52
CA LYS A 581 -1.67 26.81 45.92
C LYS A 581 -1.54 27.56 47.25
N LEU A 582 -0.91 26.93 48.25
CA LEU A 582 -0.71 27.51 49.58
C LEU A 582 0.26 28.69 49.55
N LEU A 583 1.30 28.62 48.70
CA LEU A 583 2.27 29.70 48.50
C LEU A 583 1.67 30.87 47.69
N ARG A 584 0.80 30.57 46.71
CA ARG A 584 0.12 31.56 45.85
C ARG A 584 -0.95 32.34 46.61
N ASN A 585 -1.72 31.66 47.45
CA ASN A 585 -2.72 32.27 48.34
C ASN A 585 -2.10 33.05 49.50
N GLY A 586 -0.85 32.74 49.86
CA GLY A 586 -0.16 33.30 51.02
C GLY A 586 -0.49 32.61 52.35
N ASP A 587 -1.11 31.42 52.31
CA ASP A 587 -1.32 30.55 53.48
C ASP A 587 0.02 30.09 54.08
N LEU A 588 1.02 29.84 53.21
CA LEU A 588 2.40 29.51 53.56
C LEU A 588 3.39 30.51 52.95
N TYR A 589 4.53 30.69 53.63
CA TYR A 589 5.69 31.42 53.12
C TYR A 589 6.99 30.65 53.35
N ILE A 590 7.82 30.53 52.31
CA ILE A 590 9.21 30.11 52.45
C ILE A 590 10.04 31.33 52.85
N GLN A 591 10.86 31.18 53.88
CA GLN A 591 11.79 32.21 54.35
C GLN A 591 13.20 31.64 54.47
N TYR A 592 14.21 32.43 54.09
CA TYR A 592 15.61 32.06 54.18
C TYR A 592 16.42 33.06 54.99
N ARG A 593 17.64 32.70 55.37
CA ARG A 593 18.71 33.65 55.63
C ARG A 593 20.07 33.06 55.25
N LEU A 594 20.99 33.96 54.93
CA LEU A 594 22.41 33.69 54.76
C LEU A 594 23.14 34.41 55.90
N ALA A 595 23.91 33.69 56.71
CA ALA A 595 24.51 34.24 57.93
C ALA A 595 26.01 33.94 58.02
N ALA A 596 26.84 34.97 58.08
CA ALA A 596 28.27 34.83 58.39
C ALA A 596 28.46 34.28 59.83
N PRO A 597 29.59 33.60 60.13
CA PRO A 597 29.85 33.06 61.47
C PRO A 597 29.69 34.12 62.58
N GLY A 598 28.90 33.77 63.61
CA GLY A 598 28.57 34.67 64.72
C GLY A 598 27.44 35.68 64.45
N GLN A 599 27.06 35.94 63.19
CA GLN A 599 25.96 36.84 62.87
C GLN A 599 24.60 36.12 62.89
N ARG A 600 23.52 36.89 63.11
CA ARG A 600 22.13 36.41 63.08
C ARG A 600 21.21 37.40 62.36
N PRO A 601 21.35 37.60 61.03
CA PRO A 601 20.43 38.42 60.26
C PRO A 601 18.98 37.90 60.35
N PRO A 602 17.98 38.79 60.10
CA PRO A 602 16.58 38.41 60.03
C PRO A 602 16.32 37.42 58.90
N TYR A 603 15.21 36.68 59.01
CA TYR A 603 14.73 35.85 57.91
C TYR A 603 14.05 36.73 56.84
N ILE A 604 14.40 36.48 55.58
CA ILE A 604 13.87 37.16 54.40
C ILE A 604 12.86 36.22 53.73
N LYS A 605 11.68 36.72 53.36
CA LYS A 605 10.67 35.98 52.59
C LYS A 605 11.14 35.83 51.14
N ILE A 606 11.01 34.64 50.57
CA ILE A 606 11.22 34.41 49.13
C ILE A 606 10.00 34.95 48.38
N ASN A 607 10.22 35.73 47.32
CA ASN A 607 9.14 36.20 46.46
C ASN A 607 8.58 35.02 45.65
N PHE A 608 7.28 35.04 45.34
CA PHE A 608 6.68 33.97 44.52
C PHE A 608 7.33 33.86 43.13
N SER A 609 7.87 34.97 42.60
CA SER A 609 8.64 35.04 41.34
C SER A 609 10.09 34.55 41.45
N ASP A 610 10.60 34.28 42.65
CA ASP A 610 11.90 33.63 42.91
C ASP A 610 11.72 32.12 43.21
N ILE A 611 10.52 31.58 42.97
CA ILE A 611 10.18 30.15 43.05
C ILE A 611 9.89 29.62 41.65
N ASP A 612 10.52 28.51 41.31
CA ASP A 612 10.45 27.83 40.03
C ASP A 612 9.92 26.42 40.27
N PHE A 613 8.63 26.27 39.94
CA PHE A 613 7.87 25.09 40.28
C PHE A 613 8.15 23.92 39.33
N LEU A 614 8.55 24.18 38.07
CA LEU A 614 8.99 23.15 37.13
C LEU A 614 10.27 22.47 37.62
N ASP A 615 11.32 23.25 37.89
CA ASP A 615 12.60 22.71 38.37
C ASP A 615 12.59 22.37 39.87
N ASN A 616 11.43 22.49 40.54
CA ASN A 616 11.29 22.31 41.99
C ASN A 616 12.32 23.13 42.80
N ALA A 617 12.58 24.36 42.39
CA ALA A 617 13.67 25.19 42.89
C ALA A 617 13.21 26.53 43.48
N ILE A 618 14.04 27.05 44.39
CA ILE A 618 14.04 28.45 44.81
C ILE A 618 15.35 29.12 44.38
N TYR A 619 15.30 30.42 44.12
CA TYR A 619 16.48 31.24 43.85
C TYR A 619 16.72 32.21 45.00
N ILE A 620 17.77 31.96 45.79
CA ILE A 620 18.15 32.80 46.92
C ILE A 620 19.14 33.88 46.47
N PRO A 621 18.81 35.19 46.59
CA PRO A 621 19.77 36.27 46.36
C PRO A 621 21.03 36.13 47.24
N TYR A 622 22.19 36.22 46.60
CA TYR A 622 23.51 36.08 47.22
C TYR A 622 24.39 37.27 46.81
N ASN A 623 24.56 38.24 47.72
CA ASN A 623 25.22 39.52 47.42
C ASN A 623 26.66 39.63 47.97
N SER A 624 27.26 38.57 48.53
CA SER A 624 28.65 38.62 49.02
C SER A 624 29.65 38.38 47.90
N THR A 625 30.52 39.36 47.67
CA THR A 625 31.63 39.33 46.71
C THR A 625 32.91 38.72 47.28
N ASN A 626 32.92 38.36 48.56
CA ASN A 626 34.15 38.20 49.35
C ASN A 626 34.60 36.74 49.52
N ASN A 627 33.95 35.79 48.82
CA ASN A 627 34.11 34.34 49.02
C ASN A 627 33.92 33.91 50.49
N GLU A 628 33.04 34.60 51.23
CA GLU A 628 32.69 34.30 52.62
C GLU A 628 31.78 33.07 52.73
N ASP A 629 32.00 32.24 53.76
CA ASP A 629 31.12 31.11 54.09
C ASP A 629 29.86 31.59 54.81
N LEU A 630 28.76 31.75 54.07
CA LEU A 630 27.47 32.15 54.63
C LEU A 630 26.63 30.90 54.95
N LYS A 631 26.28 30.70 56.22
CA LYS A 631 25.39 29.61 56.62
C LYS A 631 24.01 29.83 56.03
N LEU A 632 23.54 28.86 55.24
CA LEU A 632 22.16 28.78 54.79
C LEU A 632 21.27 28.31 55.94
N GLN A 633 20.15 29.00 56.15
CA GLN A 633 19.01 28.46 56.87
C GLN A 633 17.72 28.76 56.11
N ILE A 634 16.83 27.78 56.01
CA ILE A 634 15.51 27.91 55.37
C ILE A 634 14.46 27.46 56.41
N ARG A 635 13.30 28.10 56.40
CA ARG A 635 12.12 27.69 57.18
C ARG A 635 10.84 27.93 56.39
N ILE A 636 9.79 27.20 56.72
CA ILE A 636 8.43 27.43 56.22
C ILE A 636 7.57 27.90 57.38
N VAL A 637 6.84 28.99 57.15
CA VAL A 637 5.92 29.59 58.13
C VAL A 637 4.52 29.73 57.54
N ASN A 638 3.50 29.84 58.39
CA ASN A 638 2.16 30.22 57.94
C ASN A 638 1.97 31.74 57.82
N ASN A 639 0.78 32.15 57.39
CA ASN A 639 0.34 33.55 57.35
C ASN A 639 0.45 34.31 58.69
N GLN A 640 0.50 33.62 59.84
CA GLN A 640 0.73 34.20 61.18
C GLN A 640 2.22 34.24 61.59
N ASN A 641 3.16 33.95 60.69
CA ASN A 641 4.60 33.78 60.95
C ASN A 641 4.95 32.67 61.98
N GLN A 642 4.03 31.77 62.30
CA GLN A 642 4.34 30.59 63.11
C GLN A 642 5.22 29.65 62.29
N ILE A 643 6.28 29.13 62.92
CA ILE A 643 7.20 28.18 62.28
C ILE A 643 6.50 26.81 62.19
N LEU A 644 6.42 26.28 60.97
CA LEU A 644 5.85 24.97 60.69
C LEU A 644 6.92 23.94 60.33
N VAL A 645 8.01 24.38 59.71
CA VAL A 645 9.17 23.55 59.35
C VAL A 645 10.43 24.38 59.50
N SER A 646 11.42 23.90 60.26
CA SER A 646 12.73 24.59 60.35
C SER A 646 13.98 23.72 60.37
N ASP A 647 13.84 22.39 60.51
CA ASP A 647 14.94 21.46 60.34
C ASP A 647 15.43 21.42 58.88
N LEU A 648 16.75 21.49 58.69
CA LEU A 648 17.41 21.53 57.39
C LEU A 648 18.49 20.44 57.31
N ILE A 649 18.37 19.51 56.37
CA ILE A 649 19.30 18.38 56.19
C ILE A 649 19.64 18.25 54.70
N ASP A 650 20.90 18.49 54.32
CA ASP A 650 21.35 18.33 52.93
C ASP A 650 21.04 16.91 52.41
N LYS A 651 20.27 16.83 51.32
CA LYS A 651 19.84 15.56 50.69
C LYS A 651 21.04 14.69 50.28
N ASN A 652 22.16 15.31 49.91
CA ASN A 652 23.33 14.60 49.38
C ASN A 652 24.29 14.13 50.48
N ASN A 653 24.72 15.04 51.37
CA ASN A 653 25.79 14.76 52.34
C ASN A 653 25.29 14.69 53.80
N GLN A 654 23.97 14.73 54.03
CA GLN A 654 23.33 14.69 55.36
C GLN A 654 23.79 15.79 56.33
N LEU A 655 24.27 16.91 55.79
CA LEU A 655 24.75 18.06 56.55
C LEU A 655 23.60 18.89 57.15
N THR A 656 23.61 19.04 58.46
CA THR A 656 22.70 19.94 59.21
C THR A 656 23.20 21.40 59.30
N ASN A 657 24.46 21.62 58.93
CA ASN A 657 25.08 22.93 58.82
C ASN A 657 25.50 23.18 57.37
N ILE A 658 24.57 23.65 56.56
CA ILE A 658 24.80 23.98 55.15
C ILE A 658 25.41 25.39 55.06
N PHE A 659 26.52 25.53 54.36
CA PHE A 659 27.12 26.80 54.01
C PHE A 659 27.11 27.00 52.49
N ILE A 660 26.99 28.24 52.05
CA ILE A 660 27.07 28.66 50.66
C ILE A 660 28.16 29.72 50.55
N ARG A 661 28.96 29.66 49.49
CA ARG A 661 30.07 30.57 49.22
C ARG A 661 30.05 31.00 47.75
N SER A 662 30.32 32.28 47.48
CA SER A 662 30.68 32.74 46.14
C SER A 662 32.11 32.33 45.77
N GLY A 663 32.44 32.45 44.48
CA GLY A 663 33.80 32.29 43.97
C GLY A 663 33.99 31.08 43.06
N ASP A 664 34.90 31.24 42.11
CA ASP A 664 35.37 30.15 41.27
C ASP A 664 36.28 29.22 42.08
N ASN A 665 36.18 27.91 41.88
CA ASN A 665 37.32 27.01 42.08
C ASN A 665 38.12 26.98 40.77
N VAL A 666 38.95 28.00 40.57
CA VAL A 666 39.76 28.16 39.35
C VAL A 666 40.74 26.98 39.24
N ASP A 667 40.85 26.39 38.06
CA ASP A 667 42.09 25.71 37.68
C ASP A 667 43.13 26.81 37.45
N GLU A 668 43.86 27.18 38.51
CA GLU A 668 44.79 28.32 38.50
C GLU A 668 45.94 28.20 37.49
N THR A 669 46.05 27.06 36.78
CA THR A 669 46.99 26.87 35.66
C THR A 669 46.87 28.03 34.66
N PRO A 670 47.90 28.88 34.53
CA PRO A 670 47.84 30.04 33.63
C PRO A 670 47.57 29.62 32.18
N GLU A 671 46.95 30.49 31.39
CA GLU A 671 46.77 30.20 29.97
C GLU A 671 48.11 30.25 29.22
N ALA A 672 48.37 29.25 28.37
CA ALA A 672 49.56 29.21 27.52
C ALA A 672 49.66 30.38 26.53
N SER A 673 48.56 31.10 26.28
CA SER A 673 48.52 32.40 25.60
C SER A 673 49.27 33.48 26.39
N THR A 674 48.94 33.65 27.68
CA THR A 674 49.34 34.78 28.54
C THR A 674 50.67 34.61 29.26
N VAL A 675 51.17 33.38 29.40
CA VAL A 675 52.45 33.08 30.06
C VAL A 675 53.65 33.68 29.32
N VAL A 676 54.69 34.06 30.08
CA VAL A 676 56.03 34.34 29.55
C VAL A 676 56.87 33.06 29.62
N LEU A 677 57.52 32.68 28.51
CA LEU A 677 58.38 31.49 28.43
C LEU A 677 59.47 31.53 29.51
N ASN A 678 59.73 30.39 30.16
CA ASN A 678 60.65 30.22 31.28
C ASN A 678 60.34 31.08 32.53
N SER A 679 59.16 31.71 32.66
CA SER A 679 58.77 32.40 33.90
C SER A 679 58.33 31.42 35.00
N LEU A 680 58.19 31.90 36.24
CA LEU A 680 57.58 31.13 37.35
C LEU A 680 56.10 30.74 37.09
N ASN A 681 55.44 31.37 36.11
CA ASN A 681 54.10 31.01 35.65
C ASN A 681 54.13 29.97 34.51
N ASP A 682 55.27 29.81 33.83
CA ASP A 682 55.51 28.71 32.88
C ASP A 682 55.90 27.44 33.63
N TYR A 683 56.76 27.57 34.63
CA TYR A 683 57.08 26.53 35.62
C TYR A 683 55.95 26.37 36.66
N TRP A 684 54.71 26.22 36.18
CA TRP A 684 53.55 26.10 37.04
C TRP A 684 53.57 24.77 37.81
N ILE A 685 53.67 24.85 39.13
CA ILE A 685 53.86 23.69 40.03
C ILE A 685 52.56 22.99 40.47
N PHE A 686 51.39 23.44 40.03
CA PHE A 686 50.11 22.86 40.45
C PHE A 686 49.38 22.25 39.22
N PRO A 687 49.34 20.92 39.05
CA PRO A 687 48.72 20.31 37.88
C PRO A 687 47.23 20.65 37.72
N ARG A 688 46.77 20.69 36.47
CA ARG A 688 45.35 20.93 36.13
C ARG A 688 44.41 20.02 36.91
N LYS A 689 43.28 20.56 37.34
CA LYS A 689 42.28 19.92 38.22
C LYS A 689 42.75 19.53 39.65
N PHE A 690 43.97 19.88 40.07
CA PHE A 690 44.38 19.72 41.48
C PHE A 690 43.98 20.97 42.29
N SER A 691 43.49 20.74 43.51
CA SER A 691 43.28 21.77 44.52
C SER A 691 44.53 21.94 45.39
N ILE A 692 44.79 23.15 45.90
CA ILE A 692 45.95 23.44 46.76
C ILE A 692 45.50 23.42 48.22
N ASN A 693 46.20 22.66 49.07
CA ASN A 693 45.93 22.55 50.50
C ASN A 693 47.19 22.81 51.33
N PHE A 694 47.24 23.95 52.00
CA PHE A 694 48.32 24.31 52.91
C PHE A 694 48.13 23.59 54.25
N ARG A 695 48.69 22.38 54.37
CA ARG A 695 48.58 21.56 55.57
C ARG A 695 49.47 22.10 56.69
N GLU A 696 48.81 22.67 57.68
CA GLU A 696 49.32 22.77 59.04
C GLU A 696 49.36 21.37 59.68
N ILE A 697 50.54 20.88 60.03
CA ILE A 697 50.65 19.65 60.84
C ILE A 697 50.51 20.03 62.32
N LEU A 698 49.36 19.66 62.91
CA LEU A 698 49.13 19.62 64.34
C LEU A 698 49.45 18.23 64.90
N GLU A 699 50.75 17.88 64.94
CA GLU A 699 51.24 16.99 65.98
C GLU A 699 51.62 17.85 67.21
N THR A 700 51.26 17.40 68.40
CA THR A 700 51.12 18.21 69.62
C THR A 700 52.43 18.75 70.22
N SER A 701 53.56 18.54 69.55
CA SER A 701 54.91 18.93 70.02
C SER A 701 55.85 19.37 68.89
N GLY A 702 55.32 19.86 67.77
CA GLY A 702 56.11 20.46 66.69
C GLY A 702 56.86 19.44 65.83
N ALA A 703 58.00 19.83 65.26
CA ALA A 703 58.81 18.93 64.42
C ALA A 703 59.63 17.94 65.27
N ASN A 704 58.91 16.94 65.79
CA ASN A 704 59.50 15.72 66.33
C ASN A 704 60.23 14.93 65.22
N SER A 705 61.12 14.01 65.60
CA SER A 705 61.92 13.22 64.65
C SER A 705 61.07 12.36 63.71
N ALA A 706 59.85 12.00 64.10
CA ALA A 706 58.91 11.24 63.26
C ALA A 706 58.36 12.10 62.12
N THR A 707 58.01 13.36 62.39
CA THR A 707 57.57 14.35 61.39
C THR A 707 58.68 14.59 60.36
N ILE A 708 59.92 14.82 60.82
CA ILE A 708 61.08 15.00 59.94
C ILE A 708 61.33 13.74 59.09
N SER A 709 61.32 12.55 59.71
CA SER A 709 61.48 11.27 59.00
C SER A 709 60.41 11.07 57.91
N LYS A 710 59.15 11.42 58.21
CA LYS A 710 58.02 11.32 57.27
C LYS A 710 58.14 12.29 56.11
N LEU A 711 58.53 13.54 56.35
CA LEU A 711 58.73 14.53 55.30
C LEU A 711 59.92 14.15 54.39
N ASN A 712 61.02 13.66 54.97
CA ASN A 712 62.15 13.13 54.19
C ASN A 712 61.77 11.86 53.41
N GLN A 713 60.83 11.06 53.91
CA GLN A 713 60.30 9.92 53.15
C GLN A 713 59.48 10.39 51.94
N ILE A 714 58.58 11.37 52.10
CA ILE A 714 57.83 11.97 50.99
C ILE A 714 58.77 12.52 49.90
N ILE A 715 59.88 13.16 50.29
CA ILE A 715 60.91 13.65 49.35
C ILE A 715 61.57 12.50 48.60
N ARG A 716 61.95 11.40 49.28
CA ARG A 716 62.54 10.21 48.65
C ARG A 716 61.57 9.54 47.68
N ASP A 717 60.34 9.28 48.13
CA ASP A 717 59.30 8.58 47.36
C ASP A 717 58.90 9.33 46.08
N ASN A 718 58.93 10.68 46.12
CA ASN A 718 58.62 11.50 44.95
C ASN A 718 59.83 11.87 44.09
N SER A 719 61.05 11.62 44.56
CA SER A 719 62.29 12.15 43.95
C SER A 719 62.47 11.92 42.45
N GLN A 720 62.05 10.74 41.96
CA GLN A 720 62.18 10.33 40.55
C GLN A 720 60.97 10.72 39.68
N ASN A 721 59.91 11.27 40.28
CA ASN A 721 58.64 11.51 39.60
C ASN A 721 58.66 12.84 38.83
N ILE A 722 58.02 12.86 37.66
CA ILE A 722 57.63 14.09 36.99
C ILE A 722 56.52 14.74 37.82
N TRP A 723 56.76 15.96 38.27
CA TRP A 723 55.84 16.70 39.12
C TRP A 723 54.77 17.43 38.32
N ASN A 724 55.16 18.14 37.25
CA ASN A 724 54.22 18.73 36.30
C ASN A 724 54.91 18.94 34.94
N TYR A 725 54.25 19.63 34.01
CA TYR A 725 54.82 20.07 32.74
C TYR A 725 54.76 21.60 32.62
N THR A 726 55.69 22.21 31.89
CA THR A 726 55.68 23.66 31.66
C THR A 726 54.51 24.08 30.77
N VAL A 727 53.92 25.24 31.05
CA VAL A 727 52.65 25.68 30.45
C VAL A 727 52.79 26.01 28.95
N LYS A 728 53.93 26.57 28.51
CA LYS A 728 54.20 26.90 27.11
C LYS A 728 54.55 25.69 26.26
N ASN A 729 55.51 24.89 26.73
CA ASN A 729 56.22 23.91 25.90
C ASN A 729 55.97 22.45 26.33
N ASN A 730 55.18 22.22 27.39
CA ASN A 730 54.91 20.90 27.96
C ASN A 730 56.18 20.09 28.28
N ALA A 731 57.24 20.77 28.72
CA ALA A 731 58.49 20.13 29.15
C ALA A 731 58.37 19.62 30.60
N PRO A 732 58.87 18.42 30.95
CA PRO A 732 58.70 17.85 32.28
C PRO A 732 59.49 18.62 33.35
N ILE A 733 58.85 18.85 34.49
CA ILE A 733 59.41 19.45 35.71
C ILE A 733 59.57 18.30 36.73
N LYS A 734 60.77 18.01 37.22
CA LYS A 734 60.99 16.93 38.22
C LYS A 734 60.51 17.39 39.60
N TYR A 735 60.26 16.44 40.51
CA TYR A 735 59.94 16.77 41.90
C TYR A 735 61.01 17.62 42.59
N VAL A 736 62.30 17.30 42.40
CA VAL A 736 63.39 18.04 43.03
C VAL A 736 63.46 19.49 42.52
N ASP A 737 63.21 19.69 41.23
CA ASP A 737 63.14 21.04 40.61
C ASP A 737 61.98 21.85 41.20
N SER A 738 60.82 21.22 41.42
CA SER A 738 59.62 21.91 41.93
C SER A 738 59.80 22.48 43.34
N LEU A 739 60.63 21.84 44.19
CA LEU A 739 61.00 22.37 45.51
C LEU A 739 61.72 23.73 45.42
N TRP A 740 62.64 23.87 44.45
CA TRP A 740 63.32 25.15 44.18
C TRP A 740 62.36 26.18 43.56
N ILE A 741 61.48 25.75 42.65
CA ILE A 741 60.48 26.63 42.04
C ILE A 741 59.52 27.22 43.09
N VAL A 742 59.08 26.44 44.09
CA VAL A 742 58.27 26.94 45.22
C VAL A 742 59.02 28.04 45.99
N LEU A 743 60.29 27.78 46.34
CA LEU A 743 61.11 28.72 47.11
C LEU A 743 61.31 30.04 46.35
N LEU A 744 61.67 29.96 45.07
CA LEU A 744 61.86 31.13 44.20
C LEU A 744 60.55 31.89 43.97
N LYS A 745 59.43 31.18 43.83
CA LYS A 745 58.09 31.78 43.73
C LYS A 745 57.77 32.57 44.99
N PHE A 746 57.77 31.94 46.17
CA PHE A 746 57.49 32.64 47.42
C PHE A 746 58.46 33.80 47.70
N PHE A 747 59.74 33.68 47.33
CA PHE A 747 60.72 34.78 47.45
C PHE A 747 60.34 35.97 46.58
N THR A 748 59.91 35.71 45.34
CA THR A 748 59.47 36.75 44.39
C THR A 748 58.15 37.40 44.83
N GLU A 749 57.17 36.61 45.28
CA GLU A 749 55.87 37.09 45.74
C GLU A 749 56.02 38.08 46.91
N ILE A 750 56.71 37.69 48.00
CA ILE A 750 56.85 38.55 49.19
C ILE A 750 57.62 39.83 48.87
N ASN A 751 58.74 39.70 48.18
CA ASN A 751 59.72 40.79 48.08
C ASN A 751 59.44 41.75 46.93
N PHE A 752 58.79 41.31 45.85
CA PHE A 752 58.63 42.12 44.63
C PHE A 752 57.18 42.29 44.14
N LYS A 753 56.19 41.60 44.71
CA LYS A 753 54.77 41.91 44.47
C LYS A 753 54.17 42.69 45.64
N ASN A 754 54.70 43.89 45.87
CA ASN A 754 54.26 44.83 46.89
C ASN A 754 54.43 46.28 46.39
N SER A 755 53.96 47.26 47.16
CA SER A 755 53.93 48.68 46.76
C SER A 755 55.29 49.35 46.53
N ASN A 756 56.42 48.68 46.82
CA ASN A 756 57.75 49.25 46.69
C ASN A 756 58.43 48.93 45.35
N PHE A 757 57.88 48.00 44.56
CA PHE A 757 58.50 47.50 43.34
C PHE A 757 57.50 47.28 42.20
N GLU A 758 57.93 47.60 40.99
CA GLU A 758 57.29 47.25 39.73
C GLU A 758 58.06 46.06 39.12
N LEU A 759 57.47 44.87 39.15
CA LEU A 759 58.11 43.62 38.69
C LEU A 759 58.02 43.48 37.16
N ASP A 760 59.17 43.33 36.49
CA ASP A 760 59.22 42.99 35.07
C ASP A 760 58.98 41.48 34.90
N ASN A 761 57.72 41.13 34.61
CA ASN A 761 57.29 39.76 34.36
C ASN A 761 57.86 39.18 33.05
N ASN A 762 58.30 40.01 32.09
CA ASN A 762 58.92 39.58 30.84
C ASN A 762 60.42 39.28 30.98
N GLN A 763 61.02 39.68 32.10
CA GLN A 763 62.43 39.43 32.41
C GLN A 763 62.65 38.59 33.67
N THR A 764 61.64 38.40 34.51
CA THR A 764 61.71 37.55 35.71
C THR A 764 61.50 36.08 35.32
N ILE A 765 62.58 35.45 34.84
CA ILE A 765 62.59 34.15 34.17
C ILE A 765 63.82 33.31 34.56
N PHE A 766 63.74 31.99 34.29
CA PHE A 766 64.92 31.12 34.23
C PHE A 766 65.73 31.45 32.96
N THR A 767 66.85 32.16 33.15
CA THR A 767 67.85 32.45 32.11
C THR A 767 68.61 31.19 31.70
N SER A 768 68.78 30.26 32.64
CA SER A 768 69.20 28.88 32.38
C SER A 768 68.21 27.93 33.04
N PRO A 769 67.27 27.33 32.29
CA PRO A 769 66.41 26.24 32.75
C PRO A 769 67.16 25.11 33.48
N PHE A 770 66.42 24.38 34.32
CA PHE A 770 66.91 23.17 34.99
C PHE A 770 67.47 22.17 33.98
N ASN A 771 68.76 21.82 34.13
CA ASN A 771 69.39 20.78 33.32
C ASN A 771 69.16 19.37 33.92
N ASP A 772 69.71 18.32 33.29
CA ASP A 772 69.56 16.94 33.77
C ASP A 772 69.99 16.71 35.22
N LYS A 773 70.90 17.55 35.72
CA LYS A 773 71.53 17.50 37.04
C LYS A 773 70.86 18.45 38.06
N GLY A 774 69.82 19.18 37.66
CA GLY A 774 69.12 20.15 38.51
C GLY A 774 69.85 21.51 38.66
N SER A 775 70.92 21.75 37.89
CA SER A 775 71.57 23.06 37.83
C SER A 775 70.65 24.06 37.12
N PHE A 776 70.51 25.29 37.63
CA PHE A 776 69.65 26.33 37.05
C PHE A 776 70.22 27.75 37.27
N GLU A 777 69.74 28.72 36.49
CA GLU A 777 69.88 30.16 36.76
C GLU A 777 68.51 30.84 36.60
N PHE A 778 68.10 31.59 37.63
CA PHE A 778 66.85 32.34 37.70
C PHE A 778 67.14 33.80 38.02
N GLN A 779 66.60 34.73 37.22
CA GLN A 779 66.69 36.17 37.51
C GLN A 779 65.33 36.75 37.92
N ILE A 780 65.37 37.74 38.80
CA ILE A 780 64.26 38.66 39.09
C ILE A 780 64.69 40.03 38.60
N LYS A 781 63.88 40.66 37.74
CA LYS A 781 64.06 42.08 37.39
C LYS A 781 62.87 42.89 37.90
N ALA A 782 63.16 43.96 38.64
CA ALA A 782 62.15 44.87 39.16
C ALA A 782 62.70 46.30 39.19
N LYS A 783 61.82 47.28 39.05
CA LYS A 783 62.12 48.69 39.23
C LYS A 783 61.63 49.14 40.59
N SER A 784 62.42 49.89 41.35
CA SER A 784 61.96 50.43 42.63
C SER A 784 61.03 51.63 42.46
N LEU A 785 60.02 51.73 43.33
CA LEU A 785 59.02 52.81 43.37
C LEU A 785 59.19 53.73 44.60
N THR A 786 60.06 53.35 45.54
CA THR A 786 60.32 54.05 46.81
C THR A 786 61.80 53.98 47.16
N ASP A 787 62.28 54.88 48.02
CA ASP A 787 63.63 54.76 48.59
C ASP A 787 63.61 53.74 49.74
N LEU A 788 64.52 52.77 49.73
CA LEU A 788 64.54 51.66 50.70
C LEU A 788 65.95 51.06 50.86
N ASN A 789 66.23 50.52 52.04
CA ASN A 789 67.48 49.83 52.32
C ASN A 789 67.31 48.32 52.09
N PHE A 790 68.29 47.62 51.51
CA PHE A 790 68.15 46.20 51.15
C PHE A 790 67.80 45.29 52.35
N SER A 791 68.08 45.73 53.58
CA SER A 791 67.61 45.12 54.82
C SER A 791 66.07 44.98 54.96
N SER A 792 65.26 45.60 54.09
CA SER A 792 63.80 45.41 54.05
C SER A 792 63.35 44.17 53.26
N ILE A 793 64.25 43.55 52.50
CA ILE A 793 63.98 42.31 51.76
C ILE A 793 63.92 41.15 52.75
N LYS A 794 62.84 40.37 52.70
CA LYS A 794 62.55 39.26 53.61
C LYS A 794 63.13 37.95 53.09
N TRP A 795 63.48 37.07 54.01
CA TRP A 795 64.08 35.76 53.74
C TRP A 795 63.48 34.69 54.67
N PHE A 796 63.56 33.43 54.25
CA PHE A 796 62.72 32.36 54.79
C PHE A 796 63.30 31.57 55.97
N GLY A 797 64.62 31.61 56.14
CA GLY A 797 65.33 30.69 57.01
C GLY A 797 66.50 30.00 56.34
N GLY A 798 67.44 29.57 57.17
CA GLY A 798 68.57 28.74 56.77
C GLY A 798 69.83 29.56 56.61
N SER A 799 70.95 28.95 56.94
CA SER A 799 72.24 29.62 57.10
C SER A 799 72.71 30.32 55.83
N PHE A 800 72.37 29.81 54.64
CA PHE A 800 72.64 30.49 53.36
C PHE A 800 72.05 31.90 53.35
N PHE A 801 70.77 32.03 53.69
CA PHE A 801 70.09 33.32 53.73
C PHE A 801 70.51 34.14 54.94
N GLU A 802 70.65 33.53 56.11
CA GLU A 802 71.08 34.23 57.34
C GLU A 802 72.44 34.91 57.13
N TYR A 803 73.46 34.18 56.69
CA TYR A 803 74.80 34.74 56.48
C TYR A 803 74.82 35.86 55.43
N MET A 804 74.08 35.66 54.33
CA MET A 804 74.00 36.61 53.22
C MET A 804 73.27 37.90 53.62
N PHE A 805 72.01 37.79 54.07
CA PHE A 805 71.18 38.92 54.49
C PHE A 805 71.66 39.57 55.80
N GLU A 806 72.43 38.86 56.63
CA GLU A 806 73.03 39.48 57.81
C GLU A 806 74.36 40.21 57.56
N SER A 807 75.01 39.98 56.42
CA SER A 807 76.27 40.65 56.06
C SER A 807 76.12 42.18 55.96
N THR A 808 77.09 42.90 56.51
CA THR A 808 77.14 44.38 56.48
C THR A 808 77.20 44.94 55.06
N ASN A 809 77.86 44.22 54.15
CA ASN A 809 78.00 44.59 52.75
C ASN A 809 76.67 44.57 52.00
N LEU A 810 75.73 43.67 52.35
CA LEU A 810 74.40 43.62 51.75
C LEU A 810 73.40 44.51 52.50
N LYS A 811 73.41 44.48 53.83
CA LYS A 811 72.50 45.27 54.69
C LYS A 811 72.53 46.78 54.44
N ASN A 812 73.65 47.33 53.97
CA ASN A 812 73.84 48.76 53.80
C ASN A 812 73.59 49.26 52.36
N ILE A 813 73.19 48.38 51.43
CA ILE A 813 72.89 48.78 50.05
C ILE A 813 71.56 49.52 50.00
N GLN A 814 71.64 50.81 49.69
CA GLN A 814 70.49 51.66 49.43
C GLN A 814 69.97 51.41 48.00
N ILE A 815 68.68 51.13 47.89
CA ILE A 815 67.90 51.15 46.65
C ILE A 815 67.15 52.49 46.62
N ARG A 816 67.23 53.20 45.49
CA ARG A 816 66.54 54.48 45.29
C ARG A 816 65.32 54.30 44.39
N ASN A 817 64.36 55.21 44.52
CA ASN A 817 63.21 55.30 43.64
C ASN A 817 63.66 55.42 42.16
N ASN A 818 63.09 54.56 41.30
CA ASN A 818 63.45 54.31 39.90
C ASN A 818 64.74 53.52 39.63
N ASP A 819 65.46 53.02 40.64
CA ASP A 819 66.56 52.07 40.41
C ASP A 819 66.06 50.78 39.76
N ASN A 820 66.79 50.30 38.75
CA ASN A 820 66.54 49.01 38.10
C ASN A 820 67.34 47.92 38.82
N ILE A 821 66.62 47.01 39.47
CA ILE A 821 67.19 45.93 40.29
C ILE A 821 67.15 44.64 39.51
N LYS A 822 68.26 43.90 39.52
CA LYS A 822 68.35 42.54 39.00
C LYS A 822 68.99 41.64 40.06
N ILE A 823 68.21 40.71 40.59
CA ILE A 823 68.70 39.62 41.45
C ILE A 823 68.88 38.37 40.59
N VAL A 824 69.96 37.62 40.82
CA VAL A 824 70.20 36.32 40.18
C VAL A 824 70.43 35.25 41.24
N PHE A 825 69.71 34.13 41.14
CA PHE A 825 69.97 32.89 41.86
C PHE A 825 70.51 31.86 40.86
N ARG A 826 71.65 31.23 41.18
CA ARG A 826 72.29 30.21 40.34
C ARG A 826 72.66 29.00 41.17
N LEU A 827 72.10 27.83 40.87
CA LEU A 827 72.48 26.56 41.48
C LEU A 827 73.36 25.75 40.52
N ASN A 828 74.50 25.28 41.00
CA ASN A 828 75.47 24.50 40.22
C ASN A 828 75.70 23.12 40.85
N ASN A 829 75.19 22.09 40.18
CA ASN A 829 75.32 20.67 40.53
C ASN A 829 76.28 19.92 39.55
N GLU A 830 77.10 20.68 38.83
CA GLU A 830 78.20 20.15 37.99
C GLU A 830 79.45 19.85 38.82
N ALA A 831 79.71 20.69 39.83
CA ALA A 831 80.85 20.59 40.74
C ALA A 831 80.71 19.44 41.76
N THR A 832 81.79 19.12 42.47
CA THR A 832 81.74 18.28 43.67
C THR A 832 80.95 18.95 44.79
N SER A 833 80.31 18.14 45.64
CA SER A 833 79.66 18.60 46.86
C SER A 833 80.65 19.29 47.81
N TRP A 834 80.14 20.22 48.64
CA TRP A 834 80.87 20.77 49.78
C TRP A 834 81.13 19.73 50.88
N ASN A 835 80.37 18.63 50.89
CA ASN A 835 80.51 17.51 51.82
C ASN A 835 80.95 16.25 51.04
N SER A 836 82.13 15.72 51.39
CA SER A 836 82.76 14.57 50.71
C SER A 836 81.95 13.27 50.73
N ASN A 837 80.97 13.16 51.63
CA ASN A 837 80.13 11.97 51.79
C ASN A 837 78.87 12.00 50.90
N HIS A 838 78.69 13.08 50.13
CA HIS A 838 77.49 13.35 49.33
C HIS A 838 77.85 13.77 47.90
N ASN A 839 76.95 13.52 46.95
CA ASN A 839 77.03 14.15 45.63
C ASN A 839 76.33 15.51 45.65
N SER A 840 76.72 16.43 44.78
CA SER A 840 76.07 17.72 44.58
C SER A 840 74.62 17.64 44.06
N ARG A 841 74.13 16.44 43.78
CA ARG A 841 72.78 16.10 43.30
C ARG A 841 71.99 15.24 44.29
N ASP A 842 72.53 14.97 45.47
CA ASP A 842 71.81 14.25 46.51
C ASP A 842 70.58 15.06 46.93
N LEU A 843 69.52 14.36 47.35
CA LEU A 843 68.22 14.98 47.65
C LEU A 843 68.31 15.91 48.86
N PRO A 844 67.59 17.06 48.85
CA PRO A 844 67.58 17.95 50.00
C PRO A 844 66.90 17.26 51.19
N GLU A 845 67.65 17.10 52.29
CA GLU A 845 67.16 16.42 53.49
C GLU A 845 66.82 17.43 54.59
N ILE A 846 65.59 17.36 55.12
CA ILE A 846 65.10 18.22 56.21
C ILE A 846 65.80 17.83 57.50
N ILE A 847 66.31 18.85 58.19
CA ILE A 847 67.07 18.73 59.43
C ILE A 847 66.35 19.35 60.64
N ASN A 848 65.54 20.40 60.45
CA ASN A 848 64.90 21.15 61.53
C ASN A 848 63.78 22.09 60.99
N ASN A 849 63.18 22.89 61.87
CA ASN A 849 62.34 24.05 61.52
C ASN A 849 63.15 25.34 61.41
N SER A 850 62.57 26.34 60.75
CA SER A 850 63.16 27.66 60.52
C SER A 850 62.85 28.69 61.61
N ARG A 851 63.64 29.79 61.63
CA ARG A 851 63.34 31.06 62.32
C ARG A 851 62.58 32.08 61.46
N GLY A 852 62.59 31.94 60.13
CA GLY A 852 62.03 32.91 59.20
C GLY A 852 60.51 32.84 59.06
N ASP A 853 59.91 33.98 58.72
CA ASP A 853 58.49 34.27 58.91
C ASP A 853 57.65 34.13 57.64
N LEU A 854 56.63 33.27 57.67
CA LEU A 854 55.66 33.09 56.58
C LEU A 854 54.43 34.01 56.69
N SER A 855 54.36 34.93 57.67
CA SER A 855 53.20 35.80 57.89
C SER A 855 52.71 36.54 56.65
N SER A 856 53.63 36.90 55.76
CA SER A 856 53.37 37.68 54.54
C SER A 856 52.78 36.85 53.40
N LEU A 857 52.71 35.52 53.54
CA LEU A 857 52.07 34.60 52.58
C LEU A 857 50.66 34.17 53.01
N LYS A 858 50.15 34.61 54.15
CA LYS A 858 48.80 34.24 54.63
C LYS A 858 47.68 34.56 53.63
N SER A 859 47.87 35.58 52.79
CA SER A 859 46.99 35.93 51.67
C SER A 859 46.82 34.82 50.64
N TYR A 860 47.83 33.94 50.50
CA TYR A 860 47.79 32.76 49.63
C TYR A 860 47.17 31.54 50.32
N GLY A 861 46.57 31.68 51.51
CA GLY A 861 45.96 30.58 52.27
C GLY A 861 46.94 29.77 53.14
N LEU A 862 48.20 30.17 53.22
CA LEU A 862 49.22 29.54 54.06
C LEU A 862 48.88 29.68 55.56
N ARG A 863 48.74 28.54 56.26
CA ARG A 863 48.35 28.48 57.68
C ARG A 863 49.54 28.39 58.65
N GLY A 864 50.62 27.71 58.25
CA GLY A 864 51.84 27.61 59.06
C GLY A 864 52.60 28.93 59.19
N LYS A 865 53.42 29.06 60.24
CA LYS A 865 54.16 30.27 60.59
C LYS A 865 55.61 30.26 60.11
N TYR A 866 56.21 29.07 59.99
CA TYR A 866 57.63 28.88 59.70
C TYR A 866 57.81 27.75 58.65
N PRO A 867 58.78 27.84 57.74
CA PRO A 867 59.14 26.73 56.85
C PRO A 867 60.01 25.68 57.57
N PHE A 868 60.25 24.56 56.90
CA PHE A 868 61.27 23.59 57.29
C PHE A 868 62.64 24.01 56.76
N LEU A 869 63.72 23.58 57.41
CA LEU A 869 65.10 23.75 56.93
C LEU A 869 65.63 22.43 56.38
N ALA A 870 66.24 22.47 55.21
CA ALA A 870 66.92 21.33 54.58
C ALA A 870 68.33 21.68 54.13
N ASN A 871 69.21 20.67 54.12
CA ASN A 871 70.51 20.77 53.48
C ASN A 871 70.37 20.77 51.95
N PHE A 872 71.32 21.40 51.26
CA PHE A 872 71.51 21.23 49.82
C PHE A 872 73.01 20.99 49.52
N TYR A 873 73.33 20.29 48.43
CA TYR A 873 74.67 19.77 48.19
C TYR A 873 75.41 20.40 46.99
N GLY A 874 74.71 21.08 46.09
CA GLY A 874 75.31 21.91 45.04
C GLY A 874 75.80 23.27 45.55
N ASN A 875 76.53 24.01 44.71
CA ASN A 875 76.90 25.40 45.02
C ASN A 875 75.76 26.34 44.62
N LEU A 876 75.15 27.03 45.58
CA LEU A 876 74.14 28.06 45.36
C LEU A 876 74.80 29.45 45.41
N THR A 877 74.68 30.22 44.34
CA THR A 877 75.16 31.61 44.24
C THR A 877 73.99 32.58 44.18
N PHE A 878 74.13 33.71 44.88
CA PHE A 878 73.26 34.88 44.79
C PHE A 878 74.06 36.07 44.24
N GLU A 879 73.45 36.87 43.37
CA GLU A 879 74.00 38.14 42.89
C GLU A 879 72.95 39.24 42.96
N LEU A 880 73.34 40.43 43.42
CA LEU A 880 72.53 41.66 43.36
C LEU A 880 73.20 42.67 42.41
N TRP A 881 72.41 43.17 41.47
CA TRP A 881 72.77 44.21 40.53
C TRP A 881 71.78 45.38 40.66
N ILE A 882 72.29 46.62 40.60
CA ILE A 882 71.51 47.85 40.56
C ILE A 882 72.01 48.67 39.37
N ASN A 883 71.08 49.11 38.50
CA ASN A 883 71.33 49.82 37.26
C ASN A 883 72.42 49.15 36.39
N GLU A 884 72.30 47.84 36.23
CA GLU A 884 73.23 46.94 35.52
C GLU A 884 74.68 46.89 36.07
N GLN A 885 74.93 47.45 37.26
CA GLN A 885 76.19 47.28 38.00
C GLN A 885 76.01 46.26 39.14
N LYS A 886 76.89 45.25 39.20
CA LYS A 886 76.92 44.26 40.30
C LYS A 886 77.35 44.94 41.60
N GLN A 887 76.46 44.95 42.60
CA GLN A 887 76.69 45.54 43.92
C GLN A 887 77.13 44.50 44.95
N TYR A 888 76.67 43.25 44.81
CA TYR A 888 76.96 42.18 45.76
C TYR A 888 76.89 40.80 45.09
N GLN A 889 77.70 39.86 45.59
CA GLN A 889 77.66 38.44 45.23
C GLN A 889 78.06 37.60 46.45
N PHE A 890 77.46 36.42 46.58
CA PHE A 890 77.76 35.44 47.63
C PHE A 890 77.53 34.02 47.10
N SER A 891 78.38 33.05 47.45
CA SER A 891 78.20 31.62 47.14
C SER A 891 78.16 30.77 48.40
N SER A 892 77.38 29.67 48.39
CA SER A 892 77.26 28.78 49.54
C SER A 892 78.62 28.20 49.96
N ASN A 893 79.48 27.95 48.97
CA ASN A 893 80.83 27.40 49.17
C ASN A 893 81.82 28.41 49.77
N ASP A 894 81.44 29.69 49.93
CA ASP A 894 82.30 30.72 50.54
C ASP A 894 82.51 30.43 52.05
N THR A 895 81.60 29.68 52.68
CA THR A 895 81.79 29.14 54.05
C THR A 895 81.21 27.72 54.20
N ASN A 896 81.79 26.88 55.05
CA ASN A 896 81.22 25.55 55.31
C ASN A 896 79.84 25.58 55.97
N GLN A 897 79.45 26.69 56.61
CA GLN A 897 78.22 26.79 57.38
C GLN A 897 76.98 27.10 56.52
N THR A 898 77.15 27.52 55.27
CA THR A 898 76.10 28.18 54.45
C THR A 898 75.36 27.26 53.48
N HIS A 899 75.13 26.01 53.90
CA HIS A 899 74.62 24.91 53.07
C HIS A 899 73.22 24.38 53.47
N ASN A 900 72.46 25.13 54.26
CA ASN A 900 71.03 24.85 54.48
C ASN A 900 70.15 26.05 54.14
N ILE A 901 68.92 25.74 53.72
CA ILE A 901 67.94 26.68 53.18
C ILE A 901 66.52 26.24 53.57
N SER A 902 65.54 27.12 53.39
CA SER A 902 64.15 26.79 53.66
C SER A 902 63.54 25.93 52.55
N LEU A 903 62.81 24.87 52.93
CA LEU A 903 62.17 23.92 52.03
C LEU A 903 60.67 23.81 52.31
N PHE A 904 59.90 23.61 51.24
CA PHE A 904 58.45 23.43 51.26
C PHE A 904 58.12 22.08 50.61
N VAL A 905 57.87 21.06 51.42
CA VAL A 905 57.57 19.71 50.91
C VAL A 905 56.21 19.71 50.23
N LEU A 906 56.18 19.19 49.01
CA LEU A 906 54.97 18.98 48.24
C LEU A 906 54.60 17.49 48.27
N ASP A 907 53.30 17.21 48.34
CA ASP A 907 52.73 15.86 48.34
C ASP A 907 51.44 15.87 47.49
N LYS A 908 51.15 14.76 46.78
CA LYS A 908 49.98 14.61 45.92
C LYS A 908 49.11 13.47 46.42
N THR A 909 47.88 13.82 46.80
CA THR A 909 46.84 12.85 47.08
C THR A 909 45.74 12.99 46.03
N GLU A 910 45.57 11.99 45.17
CA GLU A 910 44.55 11.95 44.11
C GLU A 910 43.49 10.88 44.41
N ILE A 911 42.22 11.23 44.22
CA ILE A 911 41.06 10.36 44.42
C ILE A 911 40.07 10.66 43.27
N ASP A 912 39.57 9.63 42.60
CA ASP A 912 38.53 9.71 41.55
C ASP A 912 38.82 10.76 40.45
N GLY A 913 40.08 10.87 40.02
CA GLY A 913 40.52 11.79 38.96
C GLY A 913 40.52 13.28 39.37
N ARG A 914 40.52 13.57 40.67
CA ARG A 914 40.71 14.91 41.24
C ARG A 914 41.78 14.89 42.33
N GLY A 915 42.65 15.89 42.31
CA GLY A 915 43.83 15.93 43.15
C GLY A 915 43.78 16.97 44.27
N VAL A 916 44.57 16.73 45.32
CA VAL A 916 44.94 17.71 46.34
C VAL A 916 46.46 17.74 46.45
N ILE A 917 47.04 18.93 46.37
CA ILE A 917 48.47 19.18 46.62
C ILE A 917 48.61 19.63 48.05
N ASN A 918 49.25 18.81 48.87
CA ASN A 918 49.53 19.14 50.26
C ASN A 918 50.88 19.86 50.32
N ILE A 919 50.89 21.11 50.80
CA ILE A 919 52.12 21.90 50.99
C ILE A 919 52.39 22.02 52.49
N TYR A 920 53.49 21.42 52.95
CA TYR A 920 53.77 21.31 54.38
C TYR A 920 54.57 22.49 54.93
N THR A 921 54.11 23.00 56.08
CA THR A 921 54.75 24.07 56.85
C THR A 921 54.62 23.81 58.35
N SER A 922 55.46 24.45 59.16
CA SER A 922 55.49 24.30 60.61
C SER A 922 54.79 25.44 61.33
N ASN A 923 54.09 25.12 62.43
CA ASN A 923 53.52 26.13 63.33
C ASN A 923 54.41 26.41 64.56
N THR A 924 55.52 25.68 64.70
CA THR A 924 56.47 25.77 65.84
C THR A 924 57.86 26.21 65.38
N ARG A 925 58.35 27.33 65.93
CA ARG A 925 59.76 27.73 65.83
C ARG A 925 60.60 26.79 66.69
N SER A 926 61.64 26.18 66.14
CA SER A 926 62.62 25.45 66.94
C SER A 926 63.65 26.41 67.55
N SER A 927 64.18 26.03 68.70
CA SER A 927 65.43 26.57 69.22
C SER A 927 66.59 25.88 68.51
N ILE A 928 67.13 26.51 67.45
CA ILE A 928 68.46 26.15 66.95
C ILE A 928 69.47 26.48 68.05
N SER A 929 70.23 25.45 68.44
CA SER A 929 71.48 25.49 69.20
C SER A 929 72.67 25.54 68.25
#